data_AF-A0A496ZTM5-F1
#
_entry.id   AF-A0A496ZTM5-F1
#
_cell.length_a   1.000
_cell.length_b   1.000
_cell.length_c   1.000
_cell.angle_alpha   90.00
_cell.angle_beta   90.00
_cell.angle_gamma   90.00
#
_symmetry.space_group_name_H-M   'P 1'
#
loop_
_entity.id
_entity.type
_entity.pdbx_description
1 polymer ?
#
loop_
_entity_poly.entity_id
_entity_poly.type
_entity_poly.pdbx_seq_one_letter_code
_entity_poly.pdbx_strand_id
1 'polypeptide(L)'
;MKKIVILCIFVFISTLLLAVIEETESLKGFLYGEAPGCEYDNWMSHIAEGLASPGYNSYAPWDRQLDGFGNYEIPQGDTLVFWGRIVDEFLSGQLDAAQDSIDAHSFPYQVVIFNDTDSGRTFHMLREIPNMEYYDNNDTPDFNDDEFGAFDYAWGLYIYNLEGTNPHITTAVHPCDDYVIVPLAHKVFIDHDSKFLLISGTGREVTWTNIGNYSNSKSTCDPSRVEDHVFNVCYQKFCDLIRFEFFANEFSVQVHSFDWGESHKGYADVQISGGHSAGSPDLPIRDHSSLKLDVPNLSGEYVLPANSVGMHDAVHLNDYYAFHCNEYEFNYVNTDTTFAINTHMDLPGYSSNRQMVYTNSGMSQYDNFERFFHIEVDELPNTFPLTVANYNWFNGWNPVTLTWDMDHKFDNTMAWYSPWIDALGTALEALYEMDDGEVPIAPSNLEVISETSTKIKIKWEIGDCYDMESYEILYSTEPIASGVYSIRDKSNYAKLACLAQDNFTFTGLEPGDEFYFAVRILDKNGNYSELSNEVFGSTGIAEIGNFIAYGRDEKINLTWKATCDTTFSGFNLYRKTDETEFELIESWQTNEALVGVSGTNVDYEYVDIGTENDLIYTYKLGSEDEGIEHLYEIEPRAISRNIFKLAATSVSFFLSDTCYFGFNEFASNGYDVNYDTPADTSTAGDYLNSEFYESNWENVPNQLEQEIYSAYDPVHSRKVWTYRFKTNMLNSPVEIGLVDLERDAERIYLYRGGVYIDLTQDIFTFIPTAESYYSFDLYYGNWEPSVTFAGIPNQLLYPYETVSIDWDVNLQPTIQAVNVYAVNEEITIPIAMDLPATTTQIEWIVPQLLFEDLRCKIDLVMWEGDTLSYYSPYKFGIITPQSVVQTNEGWNLITRNFDTDLYNTNEIYGENSEFFIFLQEEFFAVNEPEFLQPYWIYAEEDNYIELNNVTLQRSASSSILSAGWNLLPNPHRASYDIEQLVFSINNQDFEYYQAVQNHFIEPVIFGYDDMFEISGDLTDSNAYYIYSYVDDLIVIFIPYYDNEYNPEFEFEWKATVKCEIEGSKKSSLVVGTSAMADTLYNVNLDILKPVHTPFVDPVSIYLPLEVNGSNEKMHRSII
;
A
#
# COMPACT_ATOMS: atom_id res chain seq x y z
N MET A 1 42.16 -31.76 -60.86
CA MET A 1 42.75 -30.52 -60.31
C MET A 1 41.78 -29.33 -60.29
N LYS A 2 41.22 -28.84 -61.41
CA LYS A 2 40.26 -27.70 -61.38
C LYS A 2 39.01 -27.92 -60.50
N LYS A 3 38.45 -29.13 -60.44
CA LYS A 3 37.28 -29.44 -59.58
C LYS A 3 37.60 -29.48 -58.08
N ILE A 4 38.84 -29.83 -57.70
CA ILE A 4 39.26 -29.87 -56.28
C ILE A 4 39.57 -28.46 -55.79
N VAL A 5 40.17 -27.61 -56.64
CA VAL A 5 40.39 -26.20 -56.29
C VAL A 5 39.07 -25.44 -56.17
N ILE A 6 38.08 -25.71 -57.03
CA ILE A 6 36.74 -25.11 -56.90
C ILE A 6 36.03 -25.61 -55.65
N LEU A 7 36.12 -26.90 -55.31
CA LEU A 7 35.52 -27.44 -54.08
C LEU A 7 36.22 -26.92 -52.82
N CYS A 8 37.55 -26.80 -52.83
CA CYS A 8 38.29 -26.19 -51.72
C CYS A 8 38.00 -24.69 -51.62
N ILE A 9 37.81 -23.97 -52.72
CA ILE A 9 37.37 -22.56 -52.69
C ILE A 9 35.91 -22.46 -52.21
N PHE A 10 35.01 -23.37 -52.59
CA PHE A 10 33.64 -23.39 -52.07
C PHE A 10 33.60 -23.71 -50.58
N VAL A 11 34.43 -24.64 -50.10
CA VAL A 11 34.56 -24.96 -48.66
C VAL A 11 35.27 -23.85 -47.89
N PHE A 12 36.23 -23.13 -48.50
CA PHE A 12 36.87 -21.96 -47.87
C PHE A 12 35.98 -20.71 -47.86
N ILE A 13 35.13 -20.54 -48.89
CA ILE A 13 34.14 -19.45 -48.97
C ILE A 13 32.95 -19.75 -48.05
N SER A 14 32.57 -21.02 -47.85
CA SER A 14 31.55 -21.40 -46.85
C SER A 14 32.07 -21.39 -45.40
N THR A 15 33.36 -21.20 -45.17
CA THR A 15 33.96 -21.04 -43.82
C THR A 15 34.42 -19.61 -43.55
N LEU A 16 33.95 -18.63 -44.34
CA LEU A 16 34.24 -17.20 -44.20
C LEU A 16 32.98 -16.32 -44.24
N LEU A 17 31.83 -16.91 -43.91
CA LEU A 17 30.62 -16.18 -43.55
C LEU A 17 30.37 -16.56 -42.08
N LEU A 18 30.72 -15.68 -41.15
CA LEU A 18 30.09 -15.67 -39.83
C LEU A 18 28.68 -15.16 -40.13
N ALA A 19 27.71 -16.07 -40.15
CA ALA A 19 26.32 -15.73 -40.42
C ALA A 19 25.71 -15.23 -39.10
N VAL A 20 24.91 -14.16 -39.18
CA VAL A 20 23.97 -13.77 -38.13
C VAL A 20 23.19 -15.02 -37.67
N ILE A 21 23.05 -15.17 -36.36
CA ILE A 21 22.44 -16.36 -35.76
C ILE A 21 20.91 -16.28 -35.94
N GLU A 22 20.30 -17.42 -36.21
CA GLU A 22 18.84 -17.54 -36.37
C GLU A 22 18.34 -18.64 -35.44
N GLU A 23 17.40 -18.29 -34.56
CA GLU A 23 16.82 -19.17 -33.55
C GLU A 23 15.29 -19.21 -33.69
N THR A 24 14.65 -20.27 -33.21
CA THR A 24 13.19 -20.44 -33.28
C THR A 24 12.69 -21.19 -32.05
N GLU A 25 12.20 -20.44 -31.08
CA GLU A 25 11.73 -20.92 -29.78
C GLU A 25 10.77 -19.92 -29.13
N SER A 26 10.24 -20.26 -27.95
CA SER A 26 9.45 -19.37 -27.10
C SER A 26 10.30 -18.19 -26.57
N LEU A 27 9.85 -16.95 -26.78
CA LEU A 27 10.49 -15.77 -26.15
C LEU A 27 10.33 -15.80 -24.63
N LYS A 28 9.17 -16.25 -24.12
CA LYS A 28 8.95 -16.48 -22.67
C LYS A 28 10.04 -17.41 -22.13
N GLY A 29 10.23 -18.57 -22.78
CA GLY A 29 11.24 -19.55 -22.41
C GLY A 29 12.65 -18.98 -22.48
N PHE A 30 13.01 -18.27 -23.55
CA PHE A 30 14.33 -17.65 -23.65
C PHE A 30 14.60 -16.64 -22.53
N LEU A 31 13.61 -15.84 -22.11
CA LEU A 31 13.83 -14.80 -21.10
C LEU A 31 13.85 -15.35 -19.67
N TYR A 32 12.93 -16.26 -19.32
CA TYR A 32 12.73 -16.69 -17.93
C TYR A 32 12.15 -18.12 -17.79
N GLY A 33 12.47 -19.03 -18.72
CA GLY A 33 12.08 -20.44 -18.68
C GLY A 33 12.99 -21.34 -19.54
N GLU A 34 12.44 -22.41 -20.10
CA GLU A 34 13.20 -23.32 -20.98
C GLU A 34 12.99 -22.99 -22.47
N ALA A 35 14.08 -22.90 -23.24
CA ALA A 35 14.10 -22.70 -24.69
C ALA A 35 15.27 -23.47 -25.33
N PRO A 36 15.19 -24.82 -25.38
CA PRO A 36 16.31 -25.69 -25.74
C PRO A 36 16.79 -25.55 -27.21
N GLY A 37 16.02 -24.85 -28.06
CA GLY A 37 16.43 -24.49 -29.41
C GLY A 37 17.37 -23.28 -29.51
N CYS A 38 17.60 -22.56 -28.40
CA CYS A 38 18.53 -21.44 -28.31
C CYS A 38 19.94 -21.91 -27.90
N GLU A 39 20.96 -21.06 -28.10
CA GLU A 39 22.32 -21.32 -27.60
C GLU A 39 22.36 -21.45 -26.06
N TYR A 40 21.54 -20.66 -25.39
CA TYR A 40 21.20 -20.73 -23.97
C TYR A 40 19.77 -20.19 -23.78
N ASP A 41 19.12 -20.53 -22.67
CA ASP A 41 17.77 -20.12 -22.28
C ASP A 41 17.79 -19.47 -20.89
N ASN A 42 16.62 -19.19 -20.32
CA ASN A 42 16.48 -18.50 -19.03
C ASN A 42 17.41 -17.29 -18.87
N TRP A 43 17.40 -16.35 -19.82
CA TRP A 43 18.33 -15.22 -19.88
C TRP A 43 18.50 -14.49 -18.53
N MET A 44 17.41 -14.38 -17.77
CA MET A 44 17.39 -13.74 -16.45
C MET A 44 18.26 -14.43 -15.39
N SER A 45 18.50 -15.74 -15.49
CA SER A 45 19.36 -16.46 -14.55
C SER A 45 20.85 -16.30 -14.83
N HIS A 46 21.23 -15.57 -15.89
CA HIS A 46 22.63 -15.29 -16.23
C HIS A 46 23.05 -13.85 -15.88
N ILE A 47 22.15 -13.08 -15.27
CA ILE A 47 22.36 -11.69 -14.91
C ILE A 47 23.48 -11.58 -13.88
N ALA A 48 24.31 -10.54 -14.01
CA ALA A 48 25.41 -10.35 -13.07
C ALA A 48 24.87 -9.96 -11.68
N GLU A 49 25.42 -10.62 -10.67
CA GLU A 49 25.02 -10.52 -9.27
C GLU A 49 25.96 -9.65 -8.44
N GLY A 50 25.38 -8.92 -7.49
CA GLY A 50 26.10 -7.94 -6.70
C GLY A 50 26.38 -8.38 -5.27
N LEU A 51 26.33 -7.41 -4.34
CA LEU A 51 26.60 -7.63 -2.92
C LEU A 51 25.43 -8.38 -2.25
N ALA A 52 25.70 -9.62 -1.83
CA ALA A 52 24.79 -10.44 -1.02
C ALA A 52 24.87 -10.06 0.47
N SER A 53 24.41 -8.86 0.83
CA SER A 53 24.40 -8.38 2.23
C SER A 53 22.98 -8.24 2.79
N PRO A 54 22.67 -8.82 3.97
CA PRO A 54 21.37 -8.67 4.61
C PRO A 54 20.97 -7.20 4.81
N GLY A 55 19.75 -6.85 4.40
CA GLY A 55 19.16 -5.51 4.54
C GLY A 55 19.60 -4.48 3.50
N TYR A 56 20.23 -4.92 2.40
CA TYR A 56 20.56 -4.03 1.27
C TYR A 56 19.51 -4.09 0.17
N ASN A 57 19.10 -5.30 -0.24
CA ASN A 57 17.98 -5.59 -1.15
C ASN A 57 17.38 -6.96 -0.78
N SER A 58 16.14 -7.19 -1.20
CA SER A 58 15.50 -8.50 -1.29
C SER A 58 15.70 -9.04 -2.71
N TYR A 59 15.76 -10.36 -2.83
CA TYR A 59 15.99 -11.03 -4.12
C TYR A 59 14.96 -12.15 -4.29
N ALA A 60 14.91 -12.70 -5.51
CA ALA A 60 14.02 -13.80 -5.83
C ALA A 60 14.23 -14.98 -4.86
N PRO A 61 13.14 -15.62 -4.39
CA PRO A 61 13.25 -16.60 -3.31
C PRO A 61 13.85 -17.95 -3.77
N TRP A 62 13.88 -18.20 -5.08
CA TRP A 62 14.53 -19.34 -5.71
C TRP A 62 15.96 -19.05 -6.19
N ASP A 63 16.39 -17.77 -6.19
CA ASP A 63 17.68 -17.33 -6.75
C ASP A 63 18.42 -16.46 -5.74
N ARG A 64 19.10 -17.13 -4.80
CA ARG A 64 19.81 -16.47 -3.71
C ARG A 64 21.17 -16.01 -4.20
N GLN A 65 21.24 -14.72 -4.51
CA GLN A 65 22.45 -14.04 -4.98
C GLN A 65 23.72 -14.42 -4.20
N LEU A 66 24.77 -14.83 -4.92
CA LEU A 66 26.10 -15.11 -4.40
C LEU A 66 27.11 -14.07 -4.90
N ASP A 67 27.95 -13.56 -3.99
CA ASP A 67 29.02 -12.62 -4.34
C ASP A 67 29.93 -13.21 -5.45
N GLY A 68 29.85 -12.64 -6.66
CA GLY A 68 30.76 -12.94 -7.77
C GLY A 68 30.24 -13.87 -8.86
N PHE A 69 28.93 -14.08 -8.98
CA PHE A 69 28.31 -14.64 -10.19
C PHE A 69 28.18 -13.55 -11.26
N GLY A 70 29.00 -13.62 -12.32
CA GLY A 70 29.09 -12.57 -13.35
C GLY A 70 29.96 -11.37 -12.97
N ASN A 71 29.91 -10.33 -13.81
CA ASN A 71 30.62 -9.05 -13.65
C ASN A 71 29.96 -7.94 -14.48
N TYR A 72 30.33 -6.68 -14.23
CA TYR A 72 29.92 -5.53 -15.05
C TYR A 72 31.13 -4.74 -15.55
N GLU A 73 31.24 -4.59 -16.87
CA GLU A 73 32.31 -3.80 -17.50
C GLU A 73 31.87 -2.34 -17.66
N ILE A 74 32.44 -1.43 -16.88
CA ILE A 74 32.13 0.00 -16.99
C ILE A 74 32.62 0.52 -18.37
N PRO A 75 31.75 1.05 -19.23
CA PRO A 75 32.16 1.53 -20.55
C PRO A 75 33.11 2.73 -20.44
N GLN A 76 34.24 2.71 -21.16
CA GLN A 76 35.26 3.76 -21.13
C GLN A 76 35.56 4.35 -22.52
N GLY A 77 35.71 5.68 -22.60
CA GLY A 77 36.25 6.37 -23.78
C GLY A 77 35.46 6.11 -25.06
N ASP A 78 36.13 5.55 -26.08
CA ASP A 78 35.51 5.31 -27.39
C ASP A 78 34.49 4.14 -27.40
N THR A 79 34.37 3.36 -26.31
CA THR A 79 33.44 2.20 -26.24
C THR A 79 32.00 2.57 -26.55
N LEU A 80 31.47 3.64 -25.93
CA LEU A 80 30.10 4.11 -26.19
C LEU A 80 29.90 4.56 -27.66
N VAL A 81 30.95 5.11 -28.27
CA VAL A 81 30.92 5.54 -29.68
C VAL A 81 30.90 4.34 -30.61
N PHE A 82 31.69 3.31 -30.33
CA PHE A 82 31.69 2.07 -31.11
C PHE A 82 30.37 1.32 -30.96
N TRP A 83 29.87 1.21 -29.73
CA TRP A 83 28.55 0.63 -29.48
C TRP A 83 27.44 1.38 -30.22
N GLY A 84 27.47 2.71 -30.18
CA GLY A 84 26.51 3.52 -30.94
C GLY A 84 26.51 3.21 -32.44
N ARG A 85 27.66 2.88 -33.04
CA ARG A 85 27.72 2.47 -34.45
C ARG A 85 27.12 1.08 -34.68
N ILE A 86 27.36 0.14 -33.77
CA ILE A 86 26.74 -1.20 -33.81
C ILE A 86 25.22 -1.06 -33.78
N VAL A 87 24.69 -0.21 -32.89
CA VAL A 87 23.25 0.06 -32.81
C VAL A 87 22.72 0.70 -34.09
N ASP A 88 23.44 1.66 -34.70
CA ASP A 88 23.04 2.24 -35.99
C ASP A 88 22.98 1.19 -37.11
N GLU A 89 23.96 0.28 -37.17
CA GLU A 89 24.02 -0.82 -38.14
C GLU A 89 22.87 -1.81 -37.90
N PHE A 90 22.62 -2.18 -36.65
CA PHE A 90 21.53 -3.06 -36.20
C PHE A 90 20.16 -2.51 -36.59
N LEU A 91 19.86 -1.26 -36.23
CA LEU A 91 18.57 -0.61 -36.53
C LEU A 91 18.36 -0.42 -38.04
N SER A 92 19.43 -0.22 -38.81
CA SER A 92 19.35 -0.12 -40.28
C SER A 92 19.15 -1.46 -41.00
N GLY A 93 19.07 -2.58 -40.26
CA GLY A 93 18.98 -3.94 -40.81
C GLY A 93 20.27 -4.47 -41.43
N GLN A 94 21.41 -3.80 -41.20
CA GLN A 94 22.73 -4.24 -41.63
C GLN A 94 23.34 -5.21 -40.62
N LEU A 95 22.64 -6.32 -40.35
CA LEU A 95 22.95 -7.24 -39.25
C LEU A 95 24.35 -7.86 -39.35
N ASP A 96 24.79 -8.24 -40.55
CA ASP A 96 26.16 -8.75 -40.77
C ASP A 96 27.21 -7.69 -40.41
N ALA A 97 26.95 -6.40 -40.71
CA ALA A 97 27.87 -5.32 -40.38
C ALA A 97 27.92 -5.05 -38.88
N ALA A 98 26.75 -5.10 -38.21
CA ALA A 98 26.67 -5.00 -36.76
C ALA A 98 27.47 -6.13 -36.09
N GLN A 99 27.34 -7.38 -36.58
CA GLN A 99 28.13 -8.51 -36.07
C GLN A 99 29.64 -8.33 -36.36
N ASP A 100 30.02 -7.92 -37.56
CA ASP A 100 31.43 -7.62 -37.90
C ASP A 100 32.01 -6.53 -36.96
N SER A 101 31.21 -5.52 -36.62
CA SER A 101 31.59 -4.45 -35.70
C SER A 101 31.73 -4.93 -34.26
N ILE A 102 30.84 -5.83 -33.80
CA ILE A 102 30.95 -6.49 -32.50
C ILE A 102 32.26 -7.30 -32.41
N ASP A 103 32.50 -8.16 -33.40
CA ASP A 103 33.70 -9.01 -33.48
C ASP A 103 34.99 -8.18 -33.53
N ALA A 104 34.98 -7.08 -34.28
CA ALA A 104 36.13 -6.19 -34.41
C ALA A 104 36.57 -5.52 -33.09
N HIS A 105 35.63 -5.33 -32.16
CA HIS A 105 35.90 -4.78 -30.83
C HIS A 105 35.92 -5.84 -29.73
N SER A 106 35.69 -7.11 -30.09
CA SER A 106 35.69 -8.25 -29.16
C SER A 106 34.69 -8.09 -28.02
N PHE A 107 33.54 -7.46 -28.29
CA PHE A 107 32.43 -7.47 -27.33
C PHE A 107 31.83 -8.87 -27.29
N PRO A 108 31.48 -9.41 -26.10
CA PRO A 108 30.89 -10.74 -25.95
C PRO A 108 29.41 -10.74 -26.34
N TYR A 109 29.06 -10.08 -27.45
CA TYR A 109 27.69 -9.93 -27.91
C TYR A 109 27.48 -10.61 -29.26
N GLN A 110 26.22 -10.86 -29.59
CA GLN A 110 25.82 -11.42 -30.87
C GLN A 110 24.53 -10.78 -31.37
N VAL A 111 24.42 -10.68 -32.69
CA VAL A 111 23.18 -10.33 -33.40
C VAL A 111 22.40 -11.61 -33.66
N VAL A 112 21.16 -11.66 -33.20
CA VAL A 112 20.27 -12.81 -33.35
C VAL A 112 18.99 -12.40 -34.07
N ILE A 113 18.57 -13.21 -35.05
CA ILE A 113 17.22 -13.22 -35.60
C ILE A 113 16.44 -14.28 -34.82
N PHE A 114 15.50 -13.85 -34.01
CA PHE A 114 14.72 -14.73 -33.14
C PHE A 114 13.31 -14.87 -33.69
N ASN A 115 12.92 -16.07 -34.09
CA ASN A 115 11.56 -16.38 -34.53
C ASN A 115 10.75 -16.91 -33.34
N ASP A 116 9.95 -16.05 -32.74
CA ASP A 116 9.20 -16.39 -31.53
C ASP A 116 8.01 -17.30 -31.85
N THR A 117 7.96 -18.45 -31.18
CA THR A 117 6.86 -19.40 -31.33
C THR A 117 5.59 -19.00 -30.60
N ASP A 118 5.69 -18.13 -29.59
CA ASP A 118 4.55 -17.74 -28.75
C ASP A 118 3.64 -16.75 -29.48
N SER A 119 4.22 -15.67 -30.01
CA SER A 119 3.51 -14.62 -30.77
C SER A 119 3.50 -14.86 -32.29
N GLY A 120 4.42 -15.69 -32.81
CA GLY A 120 4.63 -15.88 -34.24
C GLY A 120 5.37 -14.73 -34.94
N ARG A 121 5.93 -13.78 -34.17
CA ARG A 121 6.69 -12.62 -34.66
C ARG A 121 8.18 -12.94 -34.81
N THR A 122 8.88 -12.16 -35.62
CA THR A 122 10.35 -12.22 -35.73
C THR A 122 10.97 -10.98 -35.11
N PHE A 123 11.90 -11.18 -34.18
CA PHE A 123 12.64 -10.14 -33.50
C PHE A 123 14.11 -10.13 -33.92
N HIS A 124 14.73 -8.96 -33.92
CA HIS A 124 16.18 -8.85 -33.92
C HIS A 124 16.66 -8.57 -32.50
N MET A 125 17.74 -9.22 -32.07
CA MET A 125 18.28 -9.06 -30.72
C MET A 125 19.77 -8.73 -30.77
N LEU A 126 20.20 -7.88 -29.84
CA LEU A 126 21.58 -7.80 -29.37
C LEU A 126 21.60 -8.42 -27.96
N ARG A 127 22.25 -9.58 -27.83
CA ARG A 127 22.39 -10.29 -26.55
C ARG A 127 23.85 -10.62 -26.25
N GLU A 128 24.19 -10.72 -24.97
CA GLU A 128 25.49 -11.16 -24.50
C GLU A 128 25.64 -12.69 -24.57
N ILE A 129 26.86 -13.20 -24.66
CA ILE A 129 27.17 -14.63 -24.59
C ILE A 129 27.60 -14.95 -23.14
N PRO A 130 26.91 -15.83 -22.40
CA PRO A 130 27.27 -16.20 -21.04
C PRO A 130 28.68 -16.79 -20.94
N ASN A 131 29.42 -16.41 -19.91
CA ASN A 131 30.70 -17.01 -19.56
C ASN A 131 30.49 -18.23 -18.67
N MET A 132 30.58 -19.43 -19.27
CA MET A 132 30.37 -20.72 -18.61
C MET A 132 31.41 -21.09 -17.53
N GLU A 133 32.37 -20.21 -17.20
CA GLU A 133 33.26 -20.39 -16.04
C GLU A 133 32.55 -20.08 -14.70
N TYR A 134 31.45 -19.31 -14.74
CA TYR A 134 30.60 -19.04 -13.59
C TYR A 134 29.66 -20.21 -13.30
N TYR A 135 29.43 -20.44 -12.01
CA TYR A 135 28.50 -21.44 -11.49
C TYR A 135 27.90 -20.91 -10.21
N ASP A 136 26.57 -20.84 -10.16
CA ASP A 136 25.79 -20.55 -8.97
C ASP A 136 25.06 -21.82 -8.53
N ASN A 137 25.05 -22.07 -7.23
CA ASN A 137 24.33 -23.17 -6.62
C ASN A 137 23.28 -22.70 -5.61
N ASN A 138 22.97 -21.40 -5.63
CA ASN A 138 22.00 -20.69 -4.81
C ASN A 138 22.12 -20.91 -3.29
N ASP A 139 23.29 -21.40 -2.85
CA ASP A 139 23.52 -21.91 -1.50
C ASP A 139 22.47 -22.98 -1.05
N THR A 140 21.78 -23.63 -1.99
CA THR A 140 20.76 -24.66 -1.71
C THR A 140 21.28 -26.07 -2.01
N PRO A 141 20.61 -27.13 -1.51
CA PRO A 141 20.90 -28.51 -1.87
C PRO A 141 20.09 -29.01 -3.07
N ASP A 142 19.17 -28.21 -3.61
CA ASP A 142 18.49 -28.49 -4.87
C ASP A 142 19.51 -28.27 -6.01
N PHE A 143 19.38 -29.03 -7.10
CA PHE A 143 20.24 -28.89 -8.27
C PHE A 143 19.45 -28.37 -9.47
N ASN A 144 18.13 -28.23 -9.33
CA ASN A 144 17.25 -27.72 -10.39
C ASN A 144 17.23 -26.19 -10.43
N ASP A 145 17.72 -25.54 -9.37
CA ASP A 145 17.94 -24.09 -9.25
C ASP A 145 19.42 -23.71 -9.43
N ASP A 146 20.31 -24.67 -9.75
CA ASP A 146 21.72 -24.39 -10.07
C ASP A 146 21.84 -23.71 -11.43
N GLU A 147 22.64 -22.65 -11.50
CA GLU A 147 22.83 -21.86 -12.72
C GLU A 147 24.26 -21.95 -13.25
N PHE A 148 24.39 -22.13 -14.56
CA PHE A 148 25.67 -22.25 -15.25
C PHE A 148 25.86 -21.12 -16.25
N GLY A 149 26.89 -20.30 -16.02
CA GLY A 149 27.25 -19.18 -16.86
C GLY A 149 26.59 -17.86 -16.44
N ALA A 150 27.35 -16.77 -16.54
CA ALA A 150 26.89 -15.43 -16.20
C ALA A 150 27.49 -14.39 -17.16
N PHE A 151 26.94 -13.17 -17.19
CA PHE A 151 27.44 -12.08 -18.03
C PHE A 151 28.71 -11.42 -17.46
N ASP A 152 29.66 -11.08 -18.34
CA ASP A 152 30.93 -10.42 -17.99
C ASP A 152 30.86 -8.90 -18.14
N TYR A 153 30.10 -8.44 -19.13
CA TYR A 153 29.89 -7.03 -19.48
C TYR A 153 28.58 -6.53 -18.89
N ALA A 154 27.54 -7.37 -18.91
CA ALA A 154 26.26 -7.15 -18.26
C ALA A 154 25.56 -5.85 -18.70
N TRP A 155 25.75 -5.44 -19.95
CA TRP A 155 25.16 -4.20 -20.48
C TRP A 155 23.67 -4.33 -20.80
N GLY A 156 23.17 -5.56 -21.01
CA GLY A 156 21.75 -5.86 -21.16
C GLY A 156 21.36 -6.54 -22.46
N LEU A 157 20.06 -6.76 -22.61
CA LEU A 157 19.40 -7.36 -23.76
C LEU A 157 18.58 -6.29 -24.49
N TYR A 158 18.72 -6.24 -25.81
CA TYR A 158 18.03 -5.26 -26.65
C TYR A 158 17.26 -5.98 -27.76
N ILE A 159 15.93 -5.91 -27.71
CA ILE A 159 15.03 -6.59 -28.64
C ILE A 159 14.33 -5.54 -29.51
N TYR A 160 14.35 -5.78 -30.83
CA TYR A 160 13.71 -4.95 -31.83
C TYR A 160 12.61 -5.74 -32.57
N ASN A 161 11.37 -5.29 -32.39
CA ASN A 161 10.20 -5.74 -33.14
C ASN A 161 10.08 -4.96 -34.47
N LEU A 162 10.50 -5.58 -35.56
CA LEU A 162 10.40 -4.99 -36.89
C LEU A 162 8.94 -4.72 -37.29
N GLU A 163 8.03 -5.59 -36.88
CA GLU A 163 6.61 -5.55 -37.24
C GLU A 163 5.78 -4.66 -36.30
N GLY A 164 6.36 -4.22 -35.17
CA GLY A 164 5.66 -3.42 -34.16
C GLY A 164 5.09 -2.12 -34.74
N THR A 165 3.80 -1.89 -34.48
CA THR A 165 3.03 -0.76 -35.02
C THR A 165 2.84 0.39 -34.05
N ASN A 166 3.28 0.25 -32.79
CA ASN A 166 3.12 1.29 -31.78
C ASN A 166 4.46 2.00 -31.48
N PRO A 167 4.46 3.34 -31.29
CA PRO A 167 5.66 4.12 -30.92
C PRO A 167 6.03 3.90 -29.45
N HIS A 168 6.18 2.65 -29.04
CA HIS A 168 6.28 2.24 -27.64
C HIS A 168 7.64 1.56 -27.37
N ILE A 169 8.30 1.99 -26.29
CA ILE A 169 9.48 1.36 -25.70
C ILE A 169 9.16 0.85 -24.30
N THR A 170 9.53 -0.40 -24.04
CA THR A 170 9.42 -1.00 -22.70
C THR A 170 10.82 -1.22 -22.11
N THR A 171 11.01 -0.88 -20.84
CA THR A 171 12.31 -0.97 -20.16
C THR A 171 12.22 -1.64 -18.78
N ALA A 172 13.22 -2.46 -18.48
CA ALA A 172 13.48 -3.07 -17.17
C ALA A 172 14.95 -2.82 -16.79
N VAL A 173 15.20 -2.06 -15.73
CA VAL A 173 16.51 -1.40 -15.52
C VAL A 173 17.40 -2.03 -14.45
N HIS A 174 16.87 -2.90 -13.60
CA HIS A 174 17.62 -3.61 -12.55
C HIS A 174 16.86 -4.88 -12.12
N PRO A 175 16.92 -5.94 -12.95
CA PRO A 175 16.11 -7.15 -12.78
C PRO A 175 16.57 -8.15 -11.71
N CYS A 176 17.73 -7.98 -11.06
CA CYS A 176 18.06 -8.80 -9.88
C CYS A 176 17.32 -8.29 -8.64
N ASP A 177 17.41 -6.97 -8.43
CA ASP A 177 16.71 -6.28 -7.35
C ASP A 177 15.19 -6.37 -7.52
N ASP A 178 14.71 -6.27 -8.77
CA ASP A 178 13.30 -6.16 -9.09
C ASP A 178 12.86 -7.37 -9.96
N TYR A 179 13.02 -8.59 -9.45
CA TYR A 179 12.99 -9.81 -10.30
C TYR A 179 11.68 -10.08 -11.05
N VAL A 180 10.55 -9.52 -10.60
CA VAL A 180 9.26 -9.66 -11.28
C VAL A 180 9.13 -8.76 -12.53
N ILE A 181 10.04 -7.81 -12.75
CA ILE A 181 9.89 -6.81 -13.83
C ILE A 181 10.18 -7.37 -15.22
N VAL A 182 11.04 -8.38 -15.33
CA VAL A 182 11.37 -9.01 -16.62
C VAL A 182 10.14 -9.67 -17.25
N PRO A 183 9.41 -10.57 -16.55
CA PRO A 183 8.20 -11.16 -17.12
C PRO A 183 7.10 -10.13 -17.38
N LEU A 184 6.96 -9.09 -16.53
CA LEU A 184 6.00 -8.02 -16.75
C LEU A 184 6.35 -7.16 -17.98
N ALA A 185 7.62 -6.76 -18.12
CA ALA A 185 8.10 -6.01 -19.27
C ALA A 185 7.98 -6.82 -20.59
N HIS A 186 8.19 -8.14 -20.53
CA HIS A 186 7.92 -9.03 -21.65
C HIS A 186 6.43 -9.02 -22.05
N LYS A 187 5.52 -9.17 -21.08
CA LYS A 187 4.07 -9.11 -21.35
C LYS A 187 3.67 -7.77 -21.98
N VAL A 188 4.11 -6.65 -21.41
CA VAL A 188 3.87 -5.31 -21.98
C VAL A 188 4.39 -5.21 -23.42
N PHE A 189 5.61 -5.69 -23.69
CA PHE A 189 6.22 -5.66 -25.02
C PHE A 189 5.39 -6.43 -26.06
N ILE A 190 4.88 -7.61 -25.71
CA ILE A 190 4.08 -8.44 -26.62
C ILE A 190 2.67 -7.87 -26.80
N ASP A 191 1.97 -7.60 -25.70
CA ASP A 191 0.55 -7.25 -25.70
C ASP A 191 0.30 -5.84 -26.26
N HIS A 192 1.22 -4.90 -26.02
CA HIS A 192 1.11 -3.53 -26.54
C HIS A 192 1.81 -3.36 -27.88
N ASP A 193 2.26 -4.45 -28.51
CA ASP A 193 2.99 -4.46 -29.78
C ASP A 193 4.12 -3.42 -29.83
N SER A 194 4.90 -3.37 -28.74
CA SER A 194 5.99 -2.41 -28.57
C SER A 194 7.05 -2.57 -29.65
N LYS A 195 7.67 -1.45 -30.03
CA LYS A 195 8.75 -1.45 -31.01
C LYS A 195 10.04 -2.00 -30.44
N PHE A 196 10.32 -1.71 -29.17
CA PHE A 196 11.56 -2.12 -28.50
C PHE A 196 11.32 -2.57 -27.06
N LEU A 197 12.10 -3.58 -26.65
CA LEU A 197 12.28 -3.98 -25.25
C LEU A 197 13.77 -3.90 -24.89
N LEU A 198 14.08 -3.25 -23.76
CA LEU A 198 15.43 -3.18 -23.22
C LEU A 198 15.44 -3.69 -21.77
N ILE A 199 16.32 -4.64 -21.48
CA ILE A 199 16.48 -5.22 -20.14
C ILE A 199 17.94 -5.08 -19.71
N SER A 200 18.20 -4.49 -18.55
CA SER A 200 19.56 -4.35 -18.00
C SER A 200 20.13 -5.72 -17.62
N GLY A 201 21.43 -5.93 -17.86
CA GLY A 201 22.09 -7.21 -17.58
C GLY A 201 22.66 -7.36 -16.17
N THR A 202 22.31 -6.44 -15.26
CA THR A 202 22.91 -6.30 -13.92
C THR A 202 21.92 -5.74 -12.91
N GLY A 203 22.07 -6.14 -11.65
CA GLY A 203 21.50 -5.45 -10.47
C GLY A 203 22.18 -4.10 -10.19
N ARG A 204 21.61 -3.30 -9.28
CA ARG A 204 22.09 -1.93 -8.98
C ARG A 204 23.44 -1.91 -8.25
N GLU A 205 23.76 -2.95 -7.50
CA GLU A 205 24.86 -3.00 -6.54
C GLU A 205 26.11 -3.74 -7.05
N VAL A 206 26.03 -4.38 -8.22
CA VAL A 206 27.15 -5.10 -8.87
C VAL A 206 28.40 -4.23 -8.97
N THR A 207 28.23 -2.97 -9.39
CA THR A 207 29.29 -1.95 -9.27
C THR A 207 28.76 -0.67 -8.66
N TRP A 208 29.52 -0.13 -7.70
CA TRP A 208 29.18 1.10 -7.00
C TRP A 208 30.44 1.81 -6.51
N THR A 209 30.29 3.02 -5.97
CA THR A 209 31.43 3.88 -5.57
C THR A 209 32.37 3.28 -4.51
N ASN A 210 31.98 2.21 -3.80
CA ASN A 210 32.75 1.59 -2.71
C ASN A 210 33.08 2.55 -1.54
N ILE A 211 32.23 3.56 -1.30
CA ILE A 211 32.41 4.56 -0.23
C ILE A 211 31.27 4.44 0.79
N GLY A 212 31.59 3.97 2.00
CA GLY A 212 30.63 3.81 3.10
C GLY A 212 29.72 2.60 2.91
N ASN A 213 28.49 2.65 3.44
CA ASN A 213 27.46 1.63 3.16
C ASN A 213 26.85 1.86 1.78
N TYR A 214 26.36 0.81 1.13
CA TYR A 214 25.64 0.94 -0.13
C TYR A 214 24.35 1.75 0.02
N SER A 215 23.95 2.38 -1.08
CA SER A 215 22.66 3.05 -1.28
C SER A 215 22.49 3.24 -2.79
N ASN A 216 21.26 3.20 -3.31
CA ASN A 216 21.00 3.22 -4.77
C ASN A 216 21.66 4.42 -5.49
N SER A 217 21.80 5.57 -4.82
CA SER A 217 22.51 6.75 -5.34
C SER A 217 24.02 6.56 -5.59
N LYS A 218 24.60 5.44 -5.17
CA LYS A 218 26.02 5.10 -5.31
C LYS A 218 26.29 4.07 -6.39
N SER A 219 25.26 3.52 -7.02
CA SER A 219 25.40 2.61 -8.15
C SER A 219 26.18 3.26 -9.29
N THR A 220 27.01 2.48 -9.95
CA THR A 220 27.73 2.86 -11.18
C THR A 220 27.32 2.03 -12.39
N CYS A 221 26.39 1.09 -12.24
CA CYS A 221 25.86 0.23 -13.29
C CYS A 221 24.34 0.38 -13.51
N ASP A 222 23.62 1.10 -12.65
CA ASP A 222 22.19 1.37 -12.84
C ASP A 222 21.96 2.34 -14.03
N PRO A 223 21.37 1.88 -15.14
CA PRO A 223 21.17 2.70 -16.33
C PRO A 223 20.20 3.86 -16.10
N SER A 224 19.32 3.79 -15.08
CA SER A 224 18.43 4.89 -14.72
C SER A 224 19.18 6.05 -14.05
N ARG A 225 20.37 5.81 -13.48
CA ARG A 225 21.16 6.82 -12.73
C ARG A 225 22.40 7.28 -13.47
N VAL A 226 23.00 6.40 -14.25
CA VAL A 226 24.29 6.63 -14.91
C VAL A 226 24.10 7.08 -16.36
N GLU A 227 24.57 8.28 -16.69
CA GLU A 227 24.44 8.84 -18.04
C GLU A 227 25.29 8.09 -19.09
N ASP A 228 26.57 7.87 -18.77
CA ASP A 228 27.52 7.15 -19.61
C ASP A 228 27.29 5.63 -19.51
N HIS A 229 26.17 5.16 -20.05
CA HIS A 229 25.75 3.76 -20.01
C HIS A 229 25.35 3.25 -21.41
N VAL A 230 25.72 2.02 -21.74
CA VAL A 230 25.41 1.39 -23.04
C VAL A 230 23.90 1.31 -23.30
N PHE A 231 23.13 0.90 -22.29
CA PHE A 231 21.67 0.96 -22.29
C PHE A 231 21.10 2.33 -22.72
N ASN A 232 21.69 3.44 -22.24
CA ASN A 232 21.24 4.78 -22.60
C ASN A 232 21.58 5.14 -24.05
N VAL A 233 22.69 4.63 -24.60
CA VAL A 233 23.00 4.78 -26.03
C VAL A 233 21.96 4.05 -26.89
N CYS A 234 21.56 2.84 -26.51
CA CYS A 234 20.50 2.09 -27.19
C CYS A 234 19.15 2.84 -27.09
N TYR A 235 18.74 3.19 -25.86
CA TYR A 235 17.48 3.86 -25.59
C TYR A 235 17.32 5.13 -26.45
N GLN A 236 18.32 6.01 -26.45
CA GLN A 236 18.28 7.26 -27.22
C GLN A 236 18.13 7.00 -28.73
N LYS A 237 18.86 6.02 -29.28
CA LYS A 237 18.76 5.66 -30.70
C LYS A 237 17.42 5.02 -31.06
N PHE A 238 16.82 4.29 -30.13
CA PHE A 238 15.50 3.67 -30.32
C PHE A 238 14.41 4.74 -30.32
N CYS A 239 14.45 5.69 -29.38
CA CYS A 239 13.61 6.87 -29.38
C CYS A 239 13.77 7.67 -30.69
N ASP A 240 15.00 7.94 -31.12
CA ASP A 240 15.27 8.66 -32.37
C ASP A 240 14.67 7.95 -33.60
N LEU A 241 14.73 6.61 -33.64
CA LEU A 241 14.11 5.84 -34.71
C LEU A 241 12.58 5.91 -34.65
N ILE A 242 11.96 5.79 -33.46
CA ILE A 242 10.51 5.97 -33.30
C ILE A 242 10.07 7.34 -33.79
N ARG A 243 10.75 8.40 -33.33
CA ARG A 243 10.46 9.78 -33.73
C ARG A 243 10.56 9.99 -35.24
N PHE A 244 11.49 9.28 -35.88
CA PHE A 244 11.65 9.29 -37.33
C PHE A 244 10.55 8.51 -38.07
N GLU A 245 10.19 7.31 -37.61
CA GLU A 245 9.24 6.43 -38.28
C GLU A 245 7.77 6.84 -38.08
N PHE A 246 7.42 7.23 -36.84
CA PHE A 246 6.05 7.53 -36.43
C PHE A 246 5.70 9.02 -36.51
N PHE A 247 6.70 9.90 -36.67
CA PHE A 247 6.51 11.36 -36.58
C PHE A 247 5.86 11.81 -35.25
N ALA A 248 6.08 11.03 -34.19
CA ALA A 248 5.57 11.25 -32.85
C ALA A 248 6.66 10.91 -31.82
N ASN A 249 6.55 11.43 -30.60
CA ASN A 249 7.41 10.98 -29.51
C ASN A 249 7.00 9.57 -29.08
N GLU A 250 7.98 8.84 -28.57
CA GLU A 250 7.77 7.53 -27.96
C GLU A 250 6.94 7.63 -26.67
N PHE A 251 6.14 6.59 -26.43
CA PHE A 251 5.65 6.24 -25.10
C PHE A 251 6.66 5.26 -24.48
N SER A 252 7.14 5.56 -23.28
CA SER A 252 8.19 4.78 -22.61
C SER A 252 7.68 4.26 -21.28
N VAL A 253 7.44 2.95 -21.21
CA VAL A 253 7.12 2.25 -19.96
C VAL A 253 8.40 1.77 -19.30
N GLN A 254 8.55 2.05 -18.02
CA GLN A 254 9.62 1.51 -17.20
C GLN A 254 9.03 0.82 -15.98
N VAL A 255 9.24 -0.48 -15.89
CA VAL A 255 8.70 -1.37 -14.85
C VAL A 255 9.74 -1.56 -13.76
N HIS A 256 9.30 -1.41 -12.52
CA HIS A 256 10.06 -1.58 -11.27
C HIS A 256 9.23 -2.42 -10.29
N SER A 257 9.83 -2.88 -9.20
CA SER A 257 9.11 -3.54 -8.12
C SER A 257 9.63 -3.16 -6.74
N PHE A 258 8.78 -3.31 -5.74
CA PHE A 258 9.13 -3.20 -4.34
C PHE A 258 9.45 -4.56 -3.73
N ASP A 259 10.55 -4.60 -3.00
CA ASP A 259 10.88 -5.66 -2.05
C ASP A 259 9.66 -6.00 -1.18
N TRP A 260 9.29 -7.29 -1.14
CA TRP A 260 8.23 -7.76 -0.26
C TRP A 260 8.53 -7.53 1.23
N GLY A 261 7.48 -7.45 2.04
CA GLY A 261 7.56 -7.37 3.51
C GLY A 261 7.25 -5.98 4.08
N GLU A 262 7.85 -5.63 5.21
CA GLU A 262 7.46 -4.42 5.97
C GLU A 262 7.94 -3.10 5.33
N SER A 263 8.71 -3.14 4.23
CA SER A 263 9.19 -1.98 3.46
C SER A 263 8.06 -1.14 2.88
N HIS A 264 7.03 -1.81 2.34
CA HIS A 264 5.95 -1.17 1.58
C HIS A 264 4.54 -1.52 2.10
N LYS A 265 4.46 -1.94 3.36
CA LYS A 265 3.21 -2.32 4.01
C LYS A 265 2.22 -1.15 4.12
N GLY A 266 0.98 -1.39 3.68
CA GLY A 266 -0.12 -0.42 3.78
C GLY A 266 -0.21 0.56 2.61
N TYR A 267 0.64 0.40 1.60
CA TYR A 267 0.49 1.07 0.31
C TYR A 267 -0.33 0.20 -0.66
N ALA A 268 -0.72 0.80 -1.78
CA ALA A 268 -1.38 0.08 -2.86
C ALA A 268 -0.39 -0.81 -3.64
N ASP A 269 -0.89 -1.93 -4.16
CA ASP A 269 -0.08 -2.98 -4.84
C ASP A 269 0.65 -2.48 -6.10
N VAL A 270 0.13 -1.43 -6.74
CA VAL A 270 0.63 -0.84 -7.97
C VAL A 270 0.71 0.68 -7.82
N GLN A 271 1.90 1.25 -8.03
CA GLN A 271 2.13 2.69 -7.97
C GLN A 271 2.53 3.23 -9.34
N ILE A 272 1.75 4.19 -9.89
CA ILE A 272 1.92 4.70 -11.26
C ILE A 272 2.18 6.21 -11.28
N SER A 273 3.22 6.64 -12.00
CA SER A 273 3.52 8.06 -12.20
C SER A 273 4.00 8.37 -13.62
N GLY A 274 3.85 9.64 -14.03
CA GLY A 274 4.56 10.21 -15.20
C GLY A 274 6.06 10.43 -14.96
N GLY A 275 6.58 9.97 -13.82
CA GLY A 275 7.89 10.27 -13.27
C GLY A 275 7.86 11.34 -12.15
N HIS A 276 8.99 11.48 -11.46
CA HIS A 276 9.10 12.22 -10.19
C HIS A 276 8.58 13.66 -10.22
N SER A 277 8.71 14.35 -11.36
CA SER A 277 8.34 15.77 -11.49
C SER A 277 6.94 15.97 -12.06
N ALA A 278 6.29 14.92 -12.57
CA ALA A 278 4.96 14.97 -13.16
C ALA A 278 3.88 14.88 -12.06
N GLY A 279 3.62 16.00 -11.38
CA GLY A 279 2.59 16.11 -10.32
C GLY A 279 1.15 16.26 -10.82
N SER A 280 0.97 16.35 -12.13
CA SER A 280 -0.31 16.45 -12.83
C SER A 280 -0.32 15.48 -14.01
N PRO A 281 -0.40 14.16 -13.77
CA PRO A 281 -0.42 13.21 -14.85
C PRO A 281 -1.62 13.45 -15.77
N ASP A 282 -1.39 13.30 -17.06
CA ASP A 282 -2.38 13.32 -18.13
C ASP A 282 -2.47 11.93 -18.80
N LEU A 283 -3.08 11.82 -19.98
CA LEU A 283 -3.29 10.54 -20.67
C LEU A 283 -1.96 9.80 -20.90
N PRO A 284 -1.90 8.47 -20.72
CA PRO A 284 -3.01 7.55 -20.43
C PRO A 284 -3.30 7.35 -18.93
N ILE A 285 -2.56 8.01 -18.04
CA ILE A 285 -2.69 7.82 -16.58
C ILE A 285 -3.98 8.44 -16.07
N ARG A 286 -4.33 9.63 -16.57
CA ARG A 286 -5.55 10.35 -16.19
C ARG A 286 -6.17 11.07 -17.38
N ASP A 287 -7.47 10.89 -17.54
CA ASP A 287 -8.30 11.57 -18.52
C ASP A 287 -9.18 12.60 -17.82
N HIS A 288 -8.88 13.87 -18.08
CA HIS A 288 -9.67 14.97 -17.56
C HIS A 288 -11.04 15.11 -18.24
N SER A 289 -11.17 14.61 -19.47
CA SER A 289 -12.39 14.73 -20.26
C SER A 289 -13.50 13.84 -19.72
N SER A 290 -14.70 13.97 -20.30
CA SER A 290 -15.84 13.12 -19.99
C SER A 290 -15.72 11.69 -20.55
N LEU A 291 -14.75 11.40 -21.42
CA LEU A 291 -14.57 10.06 -22.00
C LEU A 291 -14.04 9.05 -20.97
N LYS A 292 -13.21 9.50 -20.04
CA LYS A 292 -12.62 8.66 -18.98
C LYS A 292 -11.85 7.47 -19.56
N LEU A 293 -11.08 7.72 -20.62
CA LEU A 293 -10.19 6.74 -21.25
C LEU A 293 -8.80 6.77 -20.61
N ASP A 294 -8.76 6.42 -19.33
CA ASP A 294 -7.53 6.32 -18.54
C ASP A 294 -7.44 4.99 -17.78
N VAL A 295 -6.25 4.67 -17.28
CA VAL A 295 -5.97 3.43 -16.55
C VAL A 295 -6.97 3.13 -15.42
N PRO A 296 -7.26 4.05 -14.48
CA PRO A 296 -8.16 3.75 -13.38
C PRO A 296 -9.60 3.52 -13.85
N ASN A 297 -10.16 4.36 -14.75
CA ASN A 297 -11.54 4.18 -15.19
C ASN A 297 -11.73 2.94 -16.07
N LEU A 298 -10.71 2.57 -16.85
CA LEU A 298 -10.71 1.33 -17.66
C LEU A 298 -10.52 0.06 -16.81
N SER A 299 -9.88 0.15 -15.64
CA SER A 299 -9.73 -0.98 -14.72
C SER A 299 -11.03 -1.30 -13.96
N GLY A 300 -11.88 -0.30 -13.74
CA GLY A 300 -13.13 -0.45 -12.99
C GLY A 300 -12.96 -0.35 -11.46
N GLU A 301 -14.07 -0.25 -10.74
CA GLU A 301 -14.10 -0.03 -9.29
C GLU A 301 -13.47 -1.17 -8.48
N TYR A 302 -13.63 -2.42 -8.95
CA TYR A 302 -12.97 -3.60 -8.41
C TYR A 302 -12.07 -4.18 -9.49
N VAL A 303 -10.76 -4.08 -9.29
CA VAL A 303 -9.75 -4.42 -10.30
C VAL A 303 -9.57 -5.94 -10.39
N LEU A 304 -9.58 -6.61 -9.24
CA LEU A 304 -9.52 -8.07 -9.13
C LEU A 304 -10.74 -8.58 -8.38
N PRO A 305 -11.54 -9.48 -8.97
CA PRO A 305 -12.59 -10.20 -8.26
C PRO A 305 -12.01 -11.03 -7.10
N ALA A 306 -12.82 -11.28 -6.07
CA ALA A 306 -12.43 -12.14 -4.96
C ALA A 306 -11.98 -13.52 -5.46
N ASN A 307 -10.91 -14.04 -4.87
CA ASN A 307 -10.32 -15.34 -5.15
C ASN A 307 -9.90 -15.56 -6.62
N SER A 308 -9.59 -14.49 -7.35
CA SER A 308 -9.13 -14.59 -8.75
C SER A 308 -7.67 -15.03 -8.87
N VAL A 309 -6.85 -14.79 -7.85
CA VAL A 309 -5.46 -15.26 -7.73
C VAL A 309 -5.21 -15.76 -6.31
N GLY A 310 -5.37 -17.06 -6.08
CA GLY A 310 -5.38 -17.61 -4.71
C GLY A 310 -6.57 -17.11 -3.90
N MET A 311 -6.46 -17.15 -2.57
CA MET A 311 -7.56 -16.76 -1.69
C MET A 311 -7.43 -15.32 -1.22
N HIS A 312 -8.36 -14.46 -1.62
CA HIS A 312 -8.38 -13.05 -1.25
C HIS A 312 -9.77 -12.43 -1.46
N ASP A 313 -10.06 -11.34 -0.73
CA ASP A 313 -11.27 -10.53 -0.95
C ASP A 313 -11.18 -9.75 -2.28
N ALA A 314 -12.32 -9.25 -2.76
CA ALA A 314 -12.34 -8.42 -3.96
C ALA A 314 -11.50 -7.14 -3.75
N VAL A 315 -10.60 -6.84 -4.68
CA VAL A 315 -9.64 -5.74 -4.53
C VAL A 315 -10.22 -4.47 -5.14
N HIS A 316 -10.52 -3.49 -4.28
CA HIS A 316 -11.01 -2.20 -4.70
C HIS A 316 -9.89 -1.37 -5.35
N LEU A 317 -10.26 -0.49 -6.28
CA LEU A 317 -9.33 0.31 -7.09
C LEU A 317 -8.27 1.07 -6.27
N ASN A 318 -8.66 1.63 -5.11
CA ASN A 318 -7.74 2.39 -4.25
C ASN A 318 -6.80 1.51 -3.40
N ASP A 319 -7.10 0.21 -3.25
CA ASP A 319 -6.21 -0.76 -2.61
C ASP A 319 -5.23 -1.33 -3.64
N TYR A 320 -5.64 -1.41 -4.92
CA TYR A 320 -4.80 -1.89 -5.99
C TYR A 320 -3.87 -0.80 -6.56
N TYR A 321 -4.36 0.41 -6.79
CA TYR A 321 -3.58 1.50 -7.39
C TYR A 321 -3.34 2.67 -6.43
N ALA A 322 -2.15 3.27 -6.56
CA ALA A 322 -1.89 4.65 -6.17
C ALA A 322 -1.20 5.43 -7.30
N PHE A 323 -1.52 6.72 -7.41
CA PHE A 323 -1.04 7.57 -8.51
C PHE A 323 -0.31 8.83 -8.00
N HIS A 324 0.76 9.23 -8.68
CA HIS A 324 1.46 10.47 -8.36
C HIS A 324 0.65 11.66 -8.89
N CYS A 325 -0.20 12.24 -8.05
CA CYS A 325 -0.96 13.44 -8.39
C CYS A 325 -1.06 14.35 -7.17
N ASN A 326 -0.49 15.56 -7.28
CA ASN A 326 -0.46 16.54 -6.19
C ASN A 326 -0.89 17.95 -6.63
N GLU A 327 -1.20 18.16 -7.91
CA GLU A 327 -1.61 19.47 -8.42
C GLU A 327 -3.12 19.65 -8.57
N TYR A 328 -3.84 18.63 -9.04
CA TYR A 328 -5.28 18.70 -9.31
C TYR A 328 -6.02 17.49 -8.73
N GLU A 329 -7.32 17.63 -8.53
CA GLU A 329 -8.19 16.53 -8.10
C GLU A 329 -8.15 15.37 -9.09
N PHE A 330 -8.19 14.15 -8.57
CA PHE A 330 -8.19 12.93 -9.36
C PHE A 330 -9.26 11.99 -8.81
N ASN A 331 -10.32 11.78 -9.59
CA ASN A 331 -11.47 11.00 -9.20
C ASN A 331 -11.72 9.88 -10.20
N TYR A 332 -12.11 8.71 -9.68
CA TYR A 332 -12.76 7.67 -10.44
C TYR A 332 -14.24 8.03 -10.62
N VAL A 333 -14.79 7.80 -11.82
CA VAL A 333 -16.19 8.11 -12.14
C VAL A 333 -16.78 6.99 -12.98
N ASN A 334 -17.82 6.33 -12.49
CA ASN A 334 -18.69 5.46 -13.29
C ASN A 334 -20.15 5.92 -13.23
N THR A 335 -21.08 5.12 -13.73
CA THR A 335 -22.51 5.48 -13.77
C THR A 335 -23.16 5.62 -12.40
N ASP A 336 -22.61 4.96 -11.38
CA ASP A 336 -23.26 4.78 -10.07
C ASP A 336 -22.46 5.38 -8.91
N THR A 337 -21.15 5.62 -9.09
CA THR A 337 -20.20 5.99 -8.05
C THR A 337 -19.20 7.04 -8.54
N THR A 338 -18.71 7.83 -7.58
CA THR A 338 -17.59 8.75 -7.77
C THR A 338 -16.82 8.80 -6.46
N PHE A 339 -15.51 8.61 -6.51
CA PHE A 339 -14.65 8.67 -5.33
C PHE A 339 -13.25 9.15 -5.72
N ALA A 340 -12.52 9.71 -4.74
CA ALA A 340 -11.16 10.17 -4.94
C ALA A 340 -10.20 8.99 -5.13
N ILE A 341 -9.32 9.12 -6.12
CA ILE A 341 -8.24 8.16 -6.40
C ILE A 341 -7.20 8.25 -5.28
N ASN A 342 -6.65 7.10 -4.89
CA ASN A 342 -5.54 7.03 -3.96
C ASN A 342 -4.29 7.71 -4.55
N THR A 343 -3.78 8.73 -3.87
CA THR A 343 -2.54 9.45 -4.22
C THR A 343 -1.43 9.25 -3.20
N HIS A 344 -1.60 8.30 -2.27
CA HIS A 344 -0.58 7.93 -1.30
C HIS A 344 0.46 7.03 -1.96
N MET A 345 1.58 7.63 -2.35
CA MET A 345 2.66 6.99 -3.09
C MET A 345 3.98 7.18 -2.34
N ASP A 346 4.84 6.16 -2.39
CA ASP A 346 6.19 6.23 -1.83
C ASP A 346 7.22 6.73 -2.87
N LEU A 347 7.33 6.03 -4.02
CA LEU A 347 8.35 6.29 -5.04
C LEU A 347 7.73 6.62 -6.41
N PRO A 348 7.59 7.91 -6.78
CA PRO A 348 7.18 8.31 -8.14
C PRO A 348 8.34 8.20 -9.16
N GLY A 349 9.33 7.35 -8.89
CA GLY A 349 10.55 7.19 -9.67
C GLY A 349 11.67 8.17 -9.32
N TYR A 350 12.87 7.88 -9.83
CA TYR A 350 14.07 8.69 -9.57
C TYR A 350 14.02 10.03 -10.31
N SER A 351 14.22 11.14 -9.58
CA SER A 351 14.14 12.50 -10.13
C SER A 351 15.11 12.82 -11.26
N SER A 352 16.22 12.09 -11.36
CA SER A 352 17.20 12.25 -12.45
C SER A 352 17.29 11.01 -13.34
N ASN A 353 16.19 10.25 -13.44
CA ASN A 353 16.08 9.09 -14.32
C ASN A 353 16.50 9.47 -15.76
N ARG A 354 17.52 8.78 -16.30
CA ARG A 354 18.13 9.13 -17.59
C ARG A 354 17.22 8.91 -18.78
N GLN A 355 16.39 7.86 -18.74
CA GLN A 355 15.40 7.59 -19.79
C GLN A 355 14.31 8.67 -19.78
N MET A 356 13.73 8.94 -18.61
CA MET A 356 12.71 9.99 -18.41
C MET A 356 13.20 11.37 -18.90
N VAL A 357 14.41 11.77 -18.51
CA VAL A 357 14.99 13.08 -18.90
C VAL A 357 15.13 13.21 -20.41
N TYR A 358 15.48 12.12 -21.11
CA TYR A 358 15.62 12.13 -22.56
C TYR A 358 14.25 12.16 -23.26
N THR A 359 13.29 11.36 -22.78
CA THR A 359 11.92 11.28 -23.32
C THR A 359 11.15 12.58 -23.16
N ASN A 360 11.35 13.28 -22.05
CA ASN A 360 10.71 14.57 -21.79
C ASN A 360 11.51 15.79 -22.28
N SER A 361 12.62 15.58 -22.97
CA SER A 361 13.51 16.67 -23.38
C SER A 361 12.81 17.68 -24.31
N GLY A 362 12.78 18.95 -23.89
CA GLY A 362 12.23 20.05 -24.69
C GLY A 362 10.70 20.14 -24.72
N MET A 363 10.01 19.37 -23.88
CA MET A 363 8.54 19.32 -23.82
C MET A 363 8.01 19.78 -22.46
N SER A 364 6.74 20.17 -22.42
CA SER A 364 6.04 20.48 -21.17
C SER A 364 5.59 19.18 -20.50
N GLN A 365 5.54 19.18 -19.16
CA GLN A 365 4.89 18.14 -18.36
C GLN A 365 3.37 18.30 -18.30
N TYR A 366 2.82 19.42 -18.78
CA TYR A 366 1.38 19.71 -18.84
C TYR A 366 0.78 19.45 -20.23
N ASP A 367 1.53 18.75 -21.10
CA ASP A 367 0.96 18.31 -22.37
C ASP A 367 -0.07 17.22 -22.07
N ASN A 368 -1.16 17.16 -22.83
CA ASN A 368 -2.25 16.21 -22.63
C ASN A 368 -1.85 14.73 -22.93
N PHE A 369 -0.56 14.44 -23.00
CA PHE A 369 0.02 13.13 -23.24
C PHE A 369 1.30 12.96 -22.42
N GLU A 370 1.26 12.02 -21.49
CA GLU A 370 2.42 11.54 -20.74
C GLU A 370 3.24 10.56 -21.57
N ARG A 371 4.49 10.92 -21.81
CA ARG A 371 5.42 10.11 -22.63
C ARG A 371 6.19 9.08 -21.82
N PHE A 372 6.29 9.28 -20.50
CA PHE A 372 7.00 8.39 -19.61
C PHE A 372 6.01 7.81 -18.61
N PHE A 373 6.01 6.50 -18.47
CA PHE A 373 5.14 5.76 -17.56
C PHE A 373 6.03 4.94 -16.65
N HIS A 374 6.15 5.39 -15.41
CA HIS A 374 6.86 4.69 -14.36
C HIS A 374 5.85 3.93 -13.51
N ILE A 375 6.15 2.65 -13.28
CA ILE A 375 5.33 1.77 -12.46
C ILE A 375 6.21 0.98 -11.51
N GLU A 376 5.75 0.89 -10.27
CA GLU A 376 6.29 0.02 -9.22
C GLU A 376 5.18 -0.97 -8.83
N VAL A 377 5.52 -2.24 -8.68
CA VAL A 377 4.60 -3.31 -8.24
C VAL A 377 5.17 -4.04 -7.03
N ASP A 378 4.33 -4.52 -6.11
CA ASP A 378 4.82 -5.34 -5.00
C ASP A 378 5.24 -6.76 -5.46
N GLU A 379 6.33 -7.29 -4.90
CA GLU A 379 6.71 -8.70 -5.13
C GLU A 379 5.75 -9.69 -4.43
N LEU A 380 5.07 -9.24 -3.37
CA LEU A 380 3.91 -9.89 -2.77
C LEU A 380 2.85 -8.79 -2.54
N PRO A 381 1.67 -8.87 -3.18
CA PRO A 381 0.61 -7.89 -2.98
C PRO A 381 0.24 -7.71 -1.50
N ASN A 382 0.05 -6.46 -1.08
CA ASN A 382 -0.33 -6.06 0.27
C ASN A 382 -1.74 -6.55 0.66
N THR A 383 -2.54 -6.97 -0.33
CA THR A 383 -3.81 -7.68 -0.11
C THR A 383 -3.60 -9.00 0.66
N PHE A 384 -2.46 -9.68 0.49
CA PHE A 384 -2.15 -10.89 1.24
C PHE A 384 -1.47 -10.57 2.58
N PRO A 385 -1.66 -11.40 3.61
CA PRO A 385 -0.80 -11.35 4.79
C PRO A 385 0.67 -11.51 4.40
N LEU A 386 1.50 -10.52 4.75
CA LEU A 386 2.92 -10.44 4.40
C LEU A 386 3.78 -11.44 5.19
N THR A 387 3.58 -12.72 4.89
CA THR A 387 4.25 -13.85 5.53
C THR A 387 5.12 -14.59 4.54
N VAL A 388 6.19 -15.23 5.01
CA VAL A 388 7.05 -16.09 4.18
C VAL A 388 6.24 -17.18 3.47
N ALA A 389 5.20 -17.71 4.11
CA ALA A 389 4.36 -18.75 3.53
C ALA A 389 3.58 -18.25 2.29
N ASN A 390 2.98 -17.06 2.38
CA ASN A 390 2.26 -16.47 1.24
C ASN A 390 3.23 -16.00 0.15
N TYR A 391 4.36 -15.40 0.53
CA TYR A 391 5.41 -15.03 -0.42
C TYR A 391 5.91 -16.23 -1.23
N ASN A 392 6.22 -17.34 -0.54
CA ASN A 392 6.67 -18.57 -1.17
C ASN A 392 5.59 -19.18 -2.08
N TRP A 393 4.34 -19.24 -1.60
CA TRP A 393 3.23 -19.74 -2.42
C TRP A 393 3.02 -18.90 -3.68
N PHE A 394 3.03 -17.56 -3.54
CA PHE A 394 2.80 -16.64 -4.66
C PHE A 394 3.82 -16.88 -5.78
N ASN A 395 5.05 -17.23 -5.38
CA ASN A 395 6.19 -17.50 -6.23
C ASN A 395 6.38 -18.99 -6.61
N GLY A 396 5.38 -19.85 -6.37
CA GLY A 396 5.39 -21.24 -6.84
C GLY A 396 6.15 -22.25 -5.96
N TRP A 397 6.35 -21.97 -4.67
CA TRP A 397 6.92 -22.95 -3.74
C TRP A 397 5.98 -24.13 -3.49
N ASN A 398 6.50 -25.35 -3.59
CA ASN A 398 5.79 -26.54 -3.17
C ASN A 398 6.24 -26.99 -1.77
N PRO A 399 5.43 -26.78 -0.72
CA PRO A 399 5.78 -27.14 0.65
C PRO A 399 5.81 -28.66 0.94
N VAL A 400 5.27 -29.49 0.05
CA VAL A 400 5.31 -30.97 0.16
C VAL A 400 6.66 -31.50 -0.29
N THR A 401 7.12 -31.08 -1.46
CA THR A 401 8.39 -31.52 -2.06
C THR A 401 9.58 -30.69 -1.61
N LEU A 402 9.35 -29.51 -1.03
CA LEU A 402 10.35 -28.52 -0.64
C LEU A 402 11.20 -28.04 -1.83
N THR A 403 10.52 -27.75 -2.95
CA THR A 403 11.13 -27.30 -4.21
C THR A 403 10.28 -26.20 -4.86
N TRP A 404 10.89 -25.37 -5.70
CA TRP A 404 10.19 -24.38 -6.51
C TRP A 404 9.64 -24.99 -7.80
N ASP A 405 8.42 -24.60 -8.20
CA ASP A 405 7.89 -24.87 -9.53
C ASP A 405 8.41 -23.83 -10.53
N MET A 406 9.58 -24.10 -11.11
CA MET A 406 10.30 -23.15 -11.96
C MET A 406 9.53 -22.75 -13.23
N ASP A 407 8.62 -23.58 -13.71
CA ASP A 407 7.80 -23.32 -14.91
C ASP A 407 6.64 -22.36 -14.62
N HIS A 408 6.16 -22.34 -13.38
CA HIS A 408 4.94 -21.65 -12.94
C HIS A 408 5.17 -20.55 -11.89
N LYS A 409 6.42 -20.25 -11.54
CA LYS A 409 6.79 -19.25 -10.51
C LYS A 409 6.27 -17.83 -10.72
N PHE A 410 5.94 -17.44 -11.94
CA PHE A 410 5.40 -16.11 -12.27
C PHE A 410 3.90 -16.10 -12.61
N ASP A 411 3.21 -17.25 -12.53
CA ASP A 411 1.81 -17.32 -12.98
C ASP A 411 0.90 -16.42 -12.14
N ASN A 412 1.09 -16.39 -10.82
CA ASN A 412 0.33 -15.50 -9.94
C ASN A 412 0.69 -14.03 -10.17
N THR A 413 1.98 -13.70 -10.35
CA THR A 413 2.44 -12.35 -10.70
C THR A 413 1.77 -11.87 -12.00
N MET A 414 1.75 -12.71 -13.04
CA MET A 414 1.12 -12.37 -14.32
C MET A 414 -0.38 -12.18 -14.15
N ALA A 415 -1.07 -13.07 -13.42
CA ALA A 415 -2.50 -12.94 -13.19
C ALA A 415 -2.85 -11.67 -12.39
N TRP A 416 -2.08 -11.37 -11.33
CA TRP A 416 -2.32 -10.22 -10.45
C TRP A 416 -2.10 -8.88 -11.17
N TYR A 417 -1.06 -8.78 -11.99
CA TYR A 417 -0.63 -7.52 -12.62
C TYR A 417 -1.07 -7.35 -14.08
N SER A 418 -1.78 -8.31 -14.67
CA SER A 418 -2.40 -8.12 -15.99
C SER A 418 -3.38 -6.94 -16.07
N PRO A 419 -4.21 -6.61 -15.05
CA PRO A 419 -5.22 -5.56 -15.17
C PRO A 419 -4.68 -4.19 -15.60
N TRP A 420 -3.55 -3.74 -15.04
CA TRP A 420 -2.97 -2.45 -15.43
C TRP A 420 -2.39 -2.48 -16.83
N ILE A 421 -1.84 -3.63 -17.25
CA ILE A 421 -1.31 -3.84 -18.60
C ILE A 421 -2.46 -3.76 -19.60
N ASP A 422 -3.58 -4.43 -19.33
CA ASP A 422 -4.75 -4.47 -20.22
C ASP A 422 -5.44 -3.09 -20.31
N ALA A 423 -5.60 -2.41 -19.17
CA ALA A 423 -6.15 -1.06 -19.10
C ALA A 423 -5.26 -0.04 -19.83
N LEU A 424 -3.93 -0.10 -19.63
CA LEU A 424 -2.98 0.76 -20.34
C LEU A 424 -3.02 0.50 -21.85
N GLY A 425 -3.04 -0.77 -22.28
CA GLY A 425 -3.12 -1.12 -23.71
C GLY A 425 -4.36 -0.53 -24.39
N THR A 426 -5.50 -0.58 -23.71
CA THR A 426 -6.76 0.02 -24.19
C THR A 426 -6.68 1.55 -24.25
N ALA A 427 -6.12 2.19 -23.23
CA ALA A 427 -5.92 3.65 -23.22
C ALA A 427 -4.97 4.10 -24.35
N LEU A 428 -3.90 3.33 -24.62
CA LEU A 428 -2.92 3.62 -25.65
C LEU A 428 -3.52 3.54 -27.07
N GLU A 429 -4.45 2.64 -27.34
CA GLU A 429 -5.12 2.53 -28.64
C GLU A 429 -5.81 3.86 -29.01
N ALA A 430 -6.62 4.40 -28.08
CA ALA A 430 -7.28 5.69 -28.27
C ALA A 430 -6.28 6.86 -28.31
N LEU A 431 -5.25 6.81 -27.47
CA LEU A 431 -4.22 7.84 -27.38
C LEU A 431 -3.42 7.99 -28.68
N TYR A 432 -3.12 6.90 -29.38
CA TYR A 432 -2.39 6.96 -30.65
C TYR A 432 -3.24 7.48 -31.81
N GLU A 433 -4.57 7.35 -31.74
CA GLU A 433 -5.46 8.05 -32.66
C GLU A 433 -5.45 9.57 -32.40
N MET A 434 -5.45 9.97 -31.11
CA MET A 434 -5.44 11.36 -30.64
C MET A 434 -6.48 12.22 -31.39
N ASP A 435 -7.68 11.69 -31.58
CA ASP A 435 -8.81 12.36 -32.23
C ASP A 435 -10.10 11.62 -31.81
N ASP A 436 -10.93 12.26 -30.98
CA ASP A 436 -12.23 11.69 -30.59
C ASP A 436 -13.34 12.03 -31.61
N GLY A 437 -13.03 12.83 -32.64
CA GLY A 437 -13.95 13.29 -33.67
C GLY A 437 -14.94 14.35 -33.22
N GLU A 438 -14.85 14.85 -31.99
CA GLU A 438 -15.75 15.85 -31.41
C GLU A 438 -15.11 17.24 -31.39
N VAL A 439 -15.95 18.28 -31.23
CA VAL A 439 -15.46 19.66 -31.07
C VAL A 439 -15.41 19.99 -29.58
N PRO A 440 -14.37 20.69 -29.08
CA PRO A 440 -14.25 21.00 -27.67
C PRO A 440 -15.46 21.74 -27.09
N ILE A 441 -15.87 21.38 -25.87
CA ILE A 441 -16.91 22.08 -25.12
C ILE A 441 -16.30 23.30 -24.43
N ALA A 442 -16.94 24.46 -24.60
CA ALA A 442 -16.42 25.73 -24.13
C ALA A 442 -16.39 25.84 -22.59
N PRO A 443 -15.35 26.49 -22.03
CA PRO A 443 -15.35 26.90 -20.62
C PRO A 443 -16.51 27.84 -20.29
N SER A 444 -17.03 27.74 -19.07
CA SER A 444 -18.13 28.57 -18.57
C SER A 444 -17.76 29.38 -17.33
N ASN A 445 -18.67 30.25 -16.90
CA ASN A 445 -18.57 30.99 -15.64
C ASN A 445 -17.20 31.68 -15.43
N LEU A 446 -16.67 32.29 -16.50
CA LEU A 446 -15.47 33.10 -16.42
C LEU A 446 -15.75 34.28 -15.48
N GLU A 447 -14.84 34.54 -14.55
CA GLU A 447 -14.89 35.62 -13.57
C GLU A 447 -13.50 36.19 -13.27
N VAL A 448 -13.45 37.43 -12.77
CA VAL A 448 -12.23 38.05 -12.24
C VAL A 448 -12.19 37.80 -10.74
N ILE A 449 -11.17 37.09 -10.27
CA ILE A 449 -11.04 36.69 -8.85
C ILE A 449 -10.02 37.51 -8.07
N SER A 450 -9.12 38.23 -8.77
CA SER A 450 -8.20 39.17 -8.12
C SER A 450 -7.74 40.28 -9.04
N GLU A 451 -7.63 41.47 -8.46
CA GLU A 451 -7.18 42.69 -9.12
C GLU A 451 -6.16 43.38 -8.24
N THR A 452 -4.89 43.30 -8.62
CA THR A 452 -3.79 44.02 -7.95
C THR A 452 -3.36 45.20 -8.79
N SER A 453 -2.43 46.02 -8.29
CA SER A 453 -1.84 47.13 -9.05
C SER A 453 -1.09 46.72 -10.32
N THR A 454 -0.71 45.45 -10.47
CA THR A 454 0.14 45.01 -11.59
C THR A 454 -0.32 43.71 -12.25
N LYS A 455 -1.44 43.14 -11.79
CA LYS A 455 -1.94 41.83 -12.22
C LYS A 455 -3.46 41.73 -12.11
N ILE A 456 -4.08 41.04 -13.06
CA ILE A 456 -5.48 40.61 -13.02
C ILE A 456 -5.51 39.08 -13.08
N LYS A 457 -6.24 38.43 -12.18
CA LYS A 457 -6.42 36.97 -12.18
C LYS A 457 -7.86 36.61 -12.52
N ILE A 458 -8.02 35.74 -13.49
CA ILE A 458 -9.30 35.22 -13.96
C ILE A 458 -9.44 33.74 -13.59
N LYS A 459 -10.67 33.29 -13.39
CA LYS A 459 -11.06 31.90 -13.11
C LYS A 459 -12.26 31.51 -13.96
N TRP A 460 -12.36 30.27 -14.41
CA TRP A 460 -13.49 29.71 -15.15
C TRP A 460 -13.85 28.32 -14.62
N GLU A 461 -15.03 27.83 -15.01
CA GLU A 461 -15.35 26.40 -14.97
C GLU A 461 -14.81 25.73 -16.23
N ILE A 462 -14.12 24.60 -16.04
CA ILE A 462 -13.46 23.86 -17.12
C ILE A 462 -14.46 23.40 -18.18
N GLY A 463 -13.97 23.32 -19.43
CA GLY A 463 -14.71 22.73 -20.54
C GLY A 463 -14.52 21.22 -20.60
N ASP A 464 -14.69 20.64 -21.80
CA ASP A 464 -14.48 19.21 -22.05
C ASP A 464 -13.81 19.00 -23.41
N CYS A 465 -12.74 18.21 -23.46
CA CYS A 465 -11.93 17.94 -24.66
C CYS A 465 -10.93 16.83 -24.37
N TYR A 466 -11.06 15.68 -25.04
CA TYR A 466 -10.14 14.55 -24.85
C TYR A 466 -8.76 14.80 -25.46
N ASP A 467 -8.71 15.42 -26.64
CA ASP A 467 -7.52 15.65 -27.47
C ASP A 467 -7.00 17.11 -27.34
N MET A 468 -7.08 17.67 -26.14
CA MET A 468 -6.76 19.06 -25.86
C MET A 468 -5.33 19.46 -26.25
N GLU A 469 -5.19 20.64 -26.89
CA GLU A 469 -3.90 21.25 -27.21
C GLU A 469 -3.61 22.45 -26.30
N SER A 470 -4.57 23.36 -26.11
CA SER A 470 -4.41 24.55 -25.25
C SER A 470 -5.73 25.25 -24.95
N TYR A 471 -5.87 25.81 -23.76
CA TYR A 471 -6.71 26.98 -23.51
C TYR A 471 -6.11 28.19 -24.23
N GLU A 472 -6.96 28.98 -24.87
CA GLU A 472 -6.63 30.29 -25.43
C GLU A 472 -7.35 31.39 -24.66
N ILE A 473 -6.60 32.23 -23.97
CA ILE A 473 -7.09 33.41 -23.25
C ILE A 473 -7.07 34.61 -24.19
N LEU A 474 -8.24 35.05 -24.64
CA LEU A 474 -8.41 36.25 -25.44
C LEU A 474 -8.45 37.46 -24.51
N TYR A 475 -7.67 38.49 -24.80
CA TYR A 475 -7.66 39.73 -24.03
C TYR A 475 -7.58 40.99 -24.91
N SER A 476 -8.22 42.08 -24.47
CA SER A 476 -8.24 43.37 -25.20
C SER A 476 -8.63 44.55 -24.30
N THR A 477 -8.34 45.77 -24.72
CA THR A 477 -8.81 47.01 -24.06
C THR A 477 -10.19 47.46 -24.57
N GLU A 478 -10.78 46.73 -25.49
CA GLU A 478 -12.15 46.90 -26.00
C GLU A 478 -12.89 45.55 -25.84
N PRO A 479 -14.23 45.50 -25.82
CA PRO A 479 -14.97 44.24 -25.73
C PRO A 479 -14.48 43.20 -26.76
N ILE A 480 -14.25 41.95 -26.36
CA ILE A 480 -13.78 40.85 -27.20
C ILE A 480 -14.75 40.62 -28.37
N ALA A 481 -16.05 40.83 -28.14
CA ALA A 481 -17.09 40.79 -29.18
C ALA A 481 -16.84 41.76 -30.37
N SER A 482 -15.96 42.75 -30.23
CA SER A 482 -15.54 43.65 -31.31
C SER A 482 -14.63 42.98 -32.36
N GLY A 483 -14.09 41.79 -32.04
CA GLY A 483 -13.20 41.02 -32.91
C GLY A 483 -11.74 41.49 -32.93
N VAL A 484 -11.35 42.37 -32.00
CA VAL A 484 -9.97 42.85 -31.85
C VAL A 484 -9.45 42.39 -30.48
N TYR A 485 -8.58 41.39 -30.46
CA TYR A 485 -7.99 40.82 -29.24
C TYR A 485 -6.60 40.24 -29.51
N SER A 486 -5.84 40.03 -28.45
CA SER A 486 -4.62 39.23 -28.42
C SER A 486 -4.89 37.91 -27.71
N ILE A 487 -4.05 36.90 -27.90
CA ILE A 487 -4.21 35.56 -27.33
C ILE A 487 -3.03 35.25 -26.42
N ARG A 488 -3.30 34.61 -25.28
CA ARG A 488 -2.32 33.83 -24.51
C ARG A 488 -2.66 32.35 -24.58
N ASP A 489 -1.66 31.52 -24.79
CA ASP A 489 -1.79 30.06 -24.95
C ASP A 489 -0.66 29.32 -24.20
N LYS A 490 -0.55 27.99 -24.37
CA LYS A 490 0.49 27.17 -23.75
C LYS A 490 1.92 27.64 -24.00
N SER A 491 2.19 28.32 -25.11
CA SER A 491 3.53 28.88 -25.39
C SER A 491 3.88 30.04 -24.47
N ASN A 492 2.86 30.71 -23.92
CA ASN A 492 3.01 31.76 -22.92
C ASN A 492 2.99 31.21 -21.50
N TYR A 493 2.14 30.22 -21.23
CA TYR A 493 2.01 29.59 -19.92
C TYR A 493 1.66 28.11 -20.07
N ALA A 494 2.64 27.24 -19.85
CA ALA A 494 2.57 25.82 -20.19
C ALA A 494 1.36 25.07 -19.59
N LYS A 495 0.87 25.48 -18.39
CA LYS A 495 -0.30 24.88 -17.76
C LYS A 495 -1.60 25.06 -18.55
N LEU A 496 -1.65 26.00 -19.51
CA LEU A 496 -2.81 26.14 -20.39
C LEU A 496 -3.00 24.93 -21.31
N ALA A 497 -2.05 23.99 -21.40
CA ALA A 497 -2.22 22.73 -22.10
C ALA A 497 -2.94 21.64 -21.27
N CYS A 498 -3.12 21.83 -19.96
CA CYS A 498 -3.82 20.89 -19.08
C CYS A 498 -5.29 21.27 -18.93
N LEU A 499 -6.21 20.32 -19.17
CA LEU A 499 -7.65 20.59 -19.13
C LEU A 499 -8.15 20.99 -17.72
N ALA A 500 -7.53 20.46 -16.66
CA ALA A 500 -7.85 20.85 -15.27
C ALA A 500 -7.43 22.27 -14.89
N GLN A 501 -6.67 22.98 -15.74
CA GLN A 501 -6.37 24.39 -15.48
C GLN A 501 -7.64 25.24 -15.55
N ASP A 502 -7.99 25.88 -14.44
CA ASP A 502 -9.24 26.64 -14.28
C ASP A 502 -9.02 28.15 -14.07
N ASN A 503 -7.77 28.61 -14.10
CA ASN A 503 -7.44 30.02 -13.82
C ASN A 503 -6.21 30.52 -14.59
N PHE A 504 -6.05 31.84 -14.67
CA PHE A 504 -4.87 32.47 -15.28
C PHE A 504 -4.58 33.84 -14.66
N THR A 505 -3.30 34.13 -14.41
CA THR A 505 -2.86 35.44 -13.90
C THR A 505 -2.21 36.25 -15.02
N PHE A 506 -2.87 37.33 -15.44
CA PHE A 506 -2.36 38.30 -16.39
C PHE A 506 -1.48 39.33 -15.66
N THR A 507 -0.18 39.33 -15.93
CA THR A 507 0.82 40.14 -15.22
C THR A 507 1.45 41.24 -16.07
N GLY A 508 2.15 42.18 -15.42
CA GLY A 508 2.94 43.20 -16.10
C GLY A 508 2.11 44.42 -16.50
N LEU A 509 1.08 44.69 -15.70
CA LEU A 509 0.14 45.79 -15.85
C LEU A 509 0.56 46.97 -14.98
N GLU A 510 -0.01 48.13 -15.23
CA GLU A 510 0.16 49.35 -14.43
C GLU A 510 -1.16 49.73 -13.73
N PRO A 511 -1.12 50.44 -12.58
CA PRO A 511 -2.32 50.86 -11.88
C PRO A 511 -3.33 51.60 -12.79
N GLY A 512 -4.59 51.15 -12.76
CA GLY A 512 -5.68 51.67 -13.58
C GLY A 512 -5.79 51.13 -15.01
N ASP A 513 -4.98 50.13 -15.40
CA ASP A 513 -5.18 49.40 -16.66
C ASP A 513 -6.51 48.63 -16.67
N GLU A 514 -7.17 48.59 -17.83
CA GLU A 514 -8.49 47.97 -18.05
C GLU A 514 -8.44 46.95 -19.19
N PHE A 515 -8.99 45.74 -18.96
CA PHE A 515 -9.00 44.65 -19.93
C PHE A 515 -10.31 43.85 -19.92
N TYR A 516 -10.73 43.43 -21.11
CA TYR A 516 -11.75 42.41 -21.33
C TYR A 516 -11.08 41.06 -21.57
N PHE A 517 -11.67 39.98 -21.04
CA PHE A 517 -11.19 38.61 -21.19
C PHE A 517 -12.30 37.66 -21.66
N ALA A 518 -11.92 36.67 -22.46
CA ALA A 518 -12.72 35.49 -22.78
C ALA A 518 -11.78 34.27 -22.96
N VAL A 519 -12.28 33.06 -22.76
CA VAL A 519 -11.49 31.81 -22.87
C VAL A 519 -12.16 30.86 -23.86
N ARG A 520 -11.35 30.09 -24.59
CA ARG A 520 -11.80 28.93 -25.40
C ARG A 520 -10.76 27.81 -25.36
N ILE A 521 -11.14 26.63 -25.83
CA ILE A 521 -10.23 25.49 -26.01
C ILE A 521 -9.89 25.33 -27.50
N LEU A 522 -8.63 24.99 -27.77
CA LEU A 522 -8.12 24.47 -29.03
C LEU A 522 -7.71 23.01 -28.79
N ASP A 523 -8.15 22.10 -29.65
CA ASP A 523 -7.69 20.71 -29.69
C ASP A 523 -6.47 20.50 -30.61
N LYS A 524 -5.89 19.30 -30.58
CA LYS A 524 -4.73 18.92 -31.41
C LYS A 524 -5.08 18.79 -32.90
N ASN A 525 -6.36 18.77 -33.25
CA ASN A 525 -6.89 18.54 -34.60
C ASN A 525 -7.31 19.86 -35.29
N GLY A 526 -7.22 20.98 -34.57
CA GLY A 526 -7.42 22.34 -35.05
C GLY A 526 -8.87 22.84 -34.94
N ASN A 527 -9.73 22.19 -34.15
CA ASN A 527 -11.05 22.72 -33.82
C ASN A 527 -11.00 23.62 -32.59
N TYR A 528 -11.97 24.53 -32.52
CA TYR A 528 -12.11 25.49 -31.43
C TYR A 528 -13.47 25.30 -30.77
N SER A 529 -13.49 25.38 -29.45
CA SER A 529 -14.76 25.57 -28.72
C SER A 529 -15.39 26.92 -29.08
N GLU A 530 -16.66 27.09 -28.70
CA GLU A 530 -17.25 28.42 -28.53
C GLU A 530 -16.47 29.23 -27.46
N LEU A 531 -16.68 30.54 -27.42
CA LEU A 531 -16.10 31.40 -26.38
C LEU A 531 -16.90 31.29 -25.07
N SER A 532 -16.21 31.38 -23.94
CA SER A 532 -16.82 31.63 -22.63
C SER A 532 -17.59 32.96 -22.62
N ASN A 533 -18.29 33.24 -21.51
CA ASN A 533 -18.74 34.60 -21.24
C ASN A 533 -17.55 35.58 -21.18
N GLU A 534 -17.80 36.84 -21.55
CA GLU A 534 -16.81 37.92 -21.47
C GLU A 534 -16.82 38.52 -20.06
N VAL A 535 -15.64 38.82 -19.53
CA VAL A 535 -15.47 39.54 -18.26
C VAL A 535 -14.62 40.79 -18.45
N PHE A 536 -14.83 41.76 -17.58
CA PHE A 536 -14.04 42.99 -17.51
C PHE A 536 -13.27 42.99 -16.18
N GLY A 537 -11.97 43.25 -16.25
CA GLY A 537 -11.10 43.44 -15.09
C GLY A 537 -10.27 44.70 -15.22
N SER A 538 -9.92 45.29 -14.09
CA SER A 538 -9.09 46.48 -13.98
C SER A 538 -8.10 46.35 -12.85
N THR A 539 -6.87 46.84 -13.02
CA THR A 539 -5.88 46.82 -11.93
C THR A 539 -6.22 47.85 -10.86
N GLY A 540 -6.14 47.45 -9.60
CA GLY A 540 -6.27 48.34 -8.47
C GLY A 540 -5.12 49.36 -8.40
N ILE A 541 -5.18 50.22 -7.40
CA ILE A 541 -4.24 51.32 -7.20
C ILE A 541 -3.10 51.01 -6.21
N ALA A 542 -3.28 50.00 -5.36
CA ALA A 542 -2.33 49.63 -4.31
C ALA A 542 -1.73 48.23 -4.56
N GLU A 543 -0.44 48.10 -4.31
CA GLU A 543 0.25 46.81 -4.24
C GLU A 543 0.23 46.31 -2.79
N ILE A 544 -0.23 45.08 -2.56
CA ILE A 544 -0.28 44.47 -1.23
C ILE A 544 0.79 43.40 -1.10
N GLY A 545 1.57 43.52 -0.03
CA GLY A 545 2.55 42.53 0.38
C GLY A 545 2.27 42.02 1.80
N ASN A 546 2.69 40.79 2.09
CA ASN A 546 2.67 40.20 3.42
C ASN A 546 1.30 40.24 4.12
N PHE A 547 0.20 40.01 3.41
CA PHE A 547 -1.10 39.82 4.08
C PHE A 547 -1.11 38.48 4.81
N ILE A 548 -0.90 38.54 6.12
CA ILE A 548 -0.77 37.38 7.00
C ILE A 548 -1.83 37.47 8.09
N ALA A 549 -2.37 36.30 8.44
CA ALA A 549 -3.19 36.09 9.61
C ALA A 549 -2.45 35.10 10.51
N TYR A 550 -2.41 35.35 11.82
CA TYR A 550 -1.89 34.38 12.76
C TYR A 550 -2.69 34.36 14.05
N GLY A 551 -2.94 33.13 14.49
CA GLY A 551 -3.75 32.83 15.65
C GLY A 551 -3.13 33.26 16.96
N ARG A 552 -3.98 33.69 17.89
CA ARG A 552 -3.67 33.87 19.31
C ARG A 552 -4.79 33.24 20.12
N ASP A 553 -4.77 33.46 21.43
CA ASP A 553 -5.87 33.11 22.31
C ASP A 553 -7.02 34.12 22.16
N GLU A 554 -8.20 33.62 21.81
CA GLU A 554 -9.46 34.36 21.54
C GLU A 554 -9.38 35.50 20.51
N LYS A 555 -8.35 35.53 19.66
CA LYS A 555 -8.19 36.57 18.64
C LYS A 555 -7.29 36.13 17.49
N ILE A 556 -7.43 36.80 16.37
CA ILE A 556 -6.53 36.66 15.22
C ILE A 556 -5.95 38.03 14.87
N ASN A 557 -4.63 38.07 14.72
CA ASN A 557 -3.95 39.27 14.26
C ASN A 557 -3.77 39.22 12.74
N LEU A 558 -4.18 40.28 12.06
CA LEU A 558 -3.98 40.51 10.64
C LEU A 558 -2.95 41.61 10.46
N THR A 559 -1.97 41.37 9.59
CA THR A 559 -1.03 42.43 9.18
C THR A 559 -0.78 42.36 7.69
N TRP A 560 -0.54 43.51 7.06
CA TRP A 560 -0.11 43.60 5.66
C TRP A 560 0.68 44.88 5.43
N LYS A 561 1.35 44.94 4.28
CA LYS A 561 2.03 46.13 3.78
C LYS A 561 1.35 46.58 2.50
N ALA A 562 1.20 47.88 2.32
CA ALA A 562 0.72 48.47 1.08
C ALA A 562 1.73 49.43 0.46
N THR A 563 1.87 49.40 -0.85
CA THR A 563 2.61 50.39 -1.64
C THR A 563 1.66 51.07 -2.61
N CYS A 564 1.60 52.40 -2.57
CA CYS A 564 0.75 53.20 -3.44
C CYS A 564 1.37 54.60 -3.65
N ASP A 565 1.35 55.10 -4.88
CA ASP A 565 1.90 56.42 -5.23
C ASP A 565 0.95 57.58 -4.91
N THR A 566 -0.33 57.28 -4.68
CA THR A 566 -1.38 58.25 -4.39
C THR A 566 -2.16 57.88 -3.12
N THR A 567 -2.89 58.83 -2.56
CA THR A 567 -3.86 58.53 -1.50
C THR A 567 -5.11 57.91 -2.10
N PHE A 568 -5.79 57.05 -1.35
CA PHE A 568 -7.03 56.37 -1.76
C PHE A 568 -7.96 56.18 -0.57
N SER A 569 -9.15 55.63 -0.77
CA SER A 569 -10.15 55.56 0.29
C SER A 569 -9.69 54.66 1.45
N GLY A 570 -9.33 53.41 1.18
CA GLY A 570 -8.71 52.53 2.17
C GLY A 570 -9.04 51.05 1.97
N PHE A 571 -8.92 50.27 3.05
CA PHE A 571 -9.10 48.82 3.05
C PHE A 571 -10.42 48.36 3.69
N ASN A 572 -10.96 47.28 3.14
CA ASN A 572 -12.08 46.52 3.68
C ASN A 572 -11.61 45.09 3.99
N LEU A 573 -11.97 44.59 5.18
CA LEU A 573 -11.60 43.27 5.66
C LEU A 573 -12.83 42.40 5.77
N TYR A 574 -12.71 41.19 5.21
CA TYR A 574 -13.75 40.18 5.22
C TYR A 574 -13.23 38.91 5.88
N ARG A 575 -14.16 38.12 6.43
CA ARG A 575 -13.86 36.84 7.08
C ARG A 575 -14.95 35.83 6.78
N LYS A 576 -14.60 34.56 6.72
CA LYS A 576 -15.52 33.42 6.75
C LYS A 576 -14.95 32.26 7.56
N THR A 577 -15.81 31.29 7.84
CA THR A 577 -15.45 29.93 8.24
C THR A 577 -15.68 29.00 7.05
N ASP A 578 -15.34 27.71 7.18
CA ASP A 578 -15.58 26.74 6.09
C ASP A 578 -17.08 26.51 5.80
N GLU A 579 -17.96 26.88 6.73
CA GLU A 579 -19.43 26.73 6.62
C GLU A 579 -20.16 28.05 6.26
N THR A 580 -19.44 29.19 6.16
CA THR A 580 -20.07 30.50 5.96
C THR A 580 -19.53 31.24 4.73
N GLU A 581 -20.32 32.19 4.23
CA GLU A 581 -19.88 33.14 3.19
C GLU A 581 -19.07 34.28 3.82
N PHE A 582 -18.25 34.97 3.02
CA PHE A 582 -17.49 36.14 3.47
C PHE A 582 -18.41 37.25 4.01
N GLU A 583 -18.22 37.62 5.27
CA GLU A 583 -18.82 38.80 5.89
C GLU A 583 -17.80 39.93 6.03
N LEU A 584 -18.22 41.17 5.87
CA LEU A 584 -17.40 42.36 6.15
C LEU A 584 -17.25 42.53 7.66
N ILE A 585 -16.02 42.44 8.16
CA ILE A 585 -15.72 42.58 9.59
C ILE A 585 -15.19 43.97 9.97
N GLU A 586 -14.53 44.68 9.04
CA GLU A 586 -14.04 46.04 9.26
C GLU A 586 -13.83 46.80 7.95
N SER A 587 -13.92 48.13 7.97
CA SER A 587 -13.72 49.01 6.82
C SER A 587 -12.99 50.30 7.17
N TRP A 588 -12.28 50.89 6.21
CA TRP A 588 -11.71 52.25 6.27
C TRP A 588 -12.73 53.33 6.63
N GLN A 589 -14.02 53.10 6.37
CA GLN A 589 -15.10 54.01 6.72
C GLN A 589 -15.34 54.07 8.24
N THR A 590 -15.01 52.99 8.96
CA THR A 590 -15.25 52.81 10.39
C THR A 590 -13.98 52.78 11.23
N ASN A 591 -12.83 52.46 10.61
CA ASN A 591 -11.53 52.40 11.27
C ASN A 591 -10.49 53.28 10.56
N GLU A 592 -10.06 54.35 11.23
CA GLU A 592 -9.07 55.31 10.70
C GLU A 592 -7.71 54.66 10.38
N ALA A 593 -7.36 53.53 11.01
CA ALA A 593 -6.11 52.80 10.73
C ALA A 593 -6.12 52.12 9.35
N LEU A 594 -7.30 51.92 8.74
CA LEU A 594 -7.45 51.28 7.43
C LEU A 594 -7.54 52.28 6.27
N VAL A 595 -7.45 53.59 6.54
CA VAL A 595 -7.49 54.62 5.50
C VAL A 595 -6.24 54.55 4.62
N GLY A 596 -6.45 54.67 3.31
CA GLY A 596 -5.40 54.55 2.31
C GLY A 596 -4.44 55.74 2.33
N VAL A 597 -3.14 55.49 2.52
CA VAL A 597 -2.10 56.53 2.46
C VAL A 597 -1.07 56.22 1.37
N SER A 598 -0.55 57.27 0.73
CA SER A 598 0.54 57.14 -0.23
C SER A 598 1.86 56.81 0.48
N GLY A 599 2.60 55.84 -0.02
CA GLY A 599 3.89 55.43 0.52
C GLY A 599 4.36 54.08 -0.01
N THR A 600 5.56 53.68 0.39
CA THR A 600 6.13 52.38 0.06
C THR A 600 6.16 51.51 1.31
N ASN A 601 5.64 50.28 1.23
CA ASN A 601 5.59 49.31 2.32
C ASN A 601 5.00 49.88 3.62
N VAL A 602 3.92 50.63 3.51
CA VAL A 602 3.18 51.16 4.66
C VAL A 602 2.56 50.00 5.42
N ASP A 603 2.83 49.91 6.72
CA ASP A 603 2.31 48.86 7.59
C ASP A 603 0.85 49.12 7.97
N TYR A 604 0.03 48.08 7.85
CA TYR A 604 -1.35 48.02 8.29
C TYR A 604 -1.55 46.83 9.21
N GLU A 605 -2.37 47.01 10.25
CA GLU A 605 -2.70 45.97 11.22
C GLU A 605 -4.17 46.03 11.62
N TYR A 606 -4.75 44.87 11.91
CA TYR A 606 -6.07 44.73 12.50
C TYR A 606 -6.10 43.53 13.45
N VAL A 607 -6.80 43.66 14.57
CA VAL A 607 -6.99 42.56 15.54
C VAL A 607 -8.45 42.17 15.52
N ASP A 608 -8.72 40.98 15.01
CA ASP A 608 -10.05 40.39 15.03
C ASP A 608 -10.29 39.71 16.39
N ILE A 609 -11.21 40.27 17.18
CA ILE A 609 -11.60 39.78 18.50
C ILE A 609 -12.94 39.03 18.49
N GLY A 610 -13.55 38.87 17.31
CA GLY A 610 -14.83 38.18 17.15
C GLY A 610 -14.67 36.71 16.80
N THR A 611 -13.55 36.09 17.21
CA THR A 611 -13.17 34.71 16.87
C THR A 611 -13.33 33.78 18.07
N GLU A 612 -13.72 32.55 17.81
CA GLU A 612 -13.75 31.47 18.80
C GLU A 612 -12.49 30.60 18.67
N ASN A 613 -12.00 30.06 19.80
CA ASN A 613 -10.93 29.08 19.77
C ASN A 613 -11.39 27.80 19.04
N ASP A 614 -10.45 27.09 18.43
CA ASP A 614 -10.63 25.83 17.71
C ASP A 614 -11.40 25.93 16.37
N LEU A 615 -11.68 27.15 15.88
CA LEU A 615 -12.29 27.36 14.56
C LEU A 615 -11.31 28.03 13.59
N ILE A 616 -11.20 27.47 12.38
CA ILE A 616 -10.38 28.04 11.30
C ILE A 616 -11.16 29.16 10.61
N TYR A 617 -10.54 30.33 10.52
CA TYR A 617 -11.05 31.47 9.78
C TYR A 617 -10.20 31.72 8.53
N THR A 618 -10.88 32.09 7.45
CA THR A 618 -10.27 32.55 6.20
C THR A 618 -10.56 34.03 6.04
N TYR A 619 -9.51 34.83 5.82
CA TYR A 619 -9.63 36.29 5.68
C TYR A 619 -9.47 36.73 4.22
N LYS A 620 -10.12 37.84 3.85
CA LYS A 620 -10.01 38.44 2.53
C LYS A 620 -9.89 39.95 2.64
N LEU A 621 -9.05 40.53 1.79
CA LEU A 621 -8.75 41.96 1.78
C LEU A 621 -9.25 42.58 0.47
N GLY A 622 -9.87 43.77 0.58
CA GLY A 622 -10.22 44.63 -0.55
C GLY A 622 -9.66 46.04 -0.36
N SER A 623 -9.24 46.69 -1.44
CA SER A 623 -8.92 48.13 -1.44
C SER A 623 -9.95 48.90 -2.25
N GLU A 624 -10.44 50.01 -1.70
CA GLU A 624 -11.45 50.83 -2.33
C GLU A 624 -10.88 52.18 -2.77
N ASP A 625 -11.16 52.59 -4.01
CA ASP A 625 -10.93 53.94 -4.49
C ASP A 625 -12.05 54.43 -5.41
N GLU A 626 -12.45 55.69 -5.24
CA GLU A 626 -13.57 56.32 -5.97
C GLU A 626 -14.88 55.49 -6.05
N GLY A 627 -15.12 54.61 -5.07
CA GLY A 627 -16.30 53.73 -4.99
C GLY A 627 -16.18 52.42 -5.77
N ILE A 628 -14.98 52.08 -6.25
CA ILE A 628 -14.63 50.78 -6.85
C ILE A 628 -13.74 50.03 -5.85
N GLU A 629 -14.11 48.79 -5.54
CA GLU A 629 -13.34 47.91 -4.67
C GLU A 629 -12.62 46.84 -5.49
N HIS A 630 -11.33 46.68 -5.24
CA HIS A 630 -10.47 45.67 -5.84
C HIS A 630 -10.08 44.63 -4.79
N LEU A 631 -10.33 43.36 -5.08
CA LEU A 631 -10.10 42.24 -4.17
C LEU A 631 -8.74 41.57 -4.40
N TYR A 632 -8.06 41.21 -3.31
CA TYR A 632 -6.76 40.54 -3.35
C TYR A 632 -6.89 39.02 -3.22
N GLU A 633 -6.05 38.27 -3.94
CA GLU A 633 -6.11 36.79 -3.99
C GLU A 633 -5.67 36.09 -2.71
N ILE A 634 -4.83 36.74 -1.89
CA ILE A 634 -4.25 36.11 -0.71
C ILE A 634 -5.33 36.05 0.35
N GLU A 635 -5.76 34.82 0.67
CA GLU A 635 -6.74 34.55 1.71
C GLU A 635 -6.07 33.80 2.87
N PRO A 636 -5.33 34.49 3.76
CA PRO A 636 -4.61 33.82 4.82
C PRO A 636 -5.60 33.18 5.79
N ARG A 637 -5.27 31.96 6.20
CA ARG A 637 -6.03 31.19 7.18
C ARG A 637 -5.33 31.26 8.52
N ALA A 638 -6.12 31.35 9.59
CA ALA A 638 -5.62 31.30 10.95
C ALA A 638 -6.67 30.67 11.85
N ILE A 639 -6.19 30.06 12.94
CA ILE A 639 -7.03 29.48 13.98
C ILE A 639 -6.62 30.06 15.31
N SER A 640 -7.62 30.50 16.06
CA SER A 640 -7.45 30.92 17.45
C SER A 640 -7.30 29.66 18.31
N ARG A 641 -6.28 29.59 19.16
CA ARG A 641 -5.98 28.44 20.04
C ARG A 641 -5.62 28.94 21.43
N ASN A 642 -5.97 28.15 22.44
CA ASN A 642 -5.57 28.41 23.83
C ASN A 642 -4.05 28.57 23.93
N ILE A 643 -3.58 29.65 24.57
CA ILE A 643 -2.17 29.86 24.91
C ILE A 643 -2.06 29.92 26.43
N PHE A 644 -1.48 28.87 27.00
CA PHE A 644 -1.36 28.72 28.45
C PHE A 644 -0.23 29.58 29.02
N LYS A 645 -0.44 30.03 30.25
CA LYS A 645 0.52 30.87 30.99
C LYS A 645 1.10 30.11 32.15
N LEU A 646 2.41 29.92 32.16
CA LEU A 646 3.16 29.28 33.22
C LEU A 646 3.98 30.32 33.98
N ALA A 647 3.67 30.52 35.27
CA ALA A 647 4.37 31.50 36.08
C ALA A 647 5.31 30.85 37.11
N ALA A 648 6.52 31.41 37.25
CA ALA A 648 7.37 31.21 38.42
C ALA A 648 7.22 32.41 39.36
N THR A 649 6.85 32.16 40.62
CA THR A 649 6.62 33.21 41.63
C THR A 649 7.43 32.96 42.90
N SER A 650 8.24 33.93 43.30
CA SER A 650 8.97 33.92 44.56
C SER A 650 8.03 34.23 45.73
N VAL A 651 7.84 33.27 46.63
CA VAL A 651 6.93 33.39 47.79
C VAL A 651 7.39 34.44 48.78
N SER A 652 8.71 34.61 48.94
CA SER A 652 9.30 35.50 49.95
C SER A 652 9.46 36.94 49.49
N PHE A 653 9.54 37.17 48.18
CA PHE A 653 9.87 38.48 47.60
C PHE A 653 8.76 39.02 46.67
N PHE A 654 7.75 38.21 46.34
CA PHE A 654 6.62 38.55 45.47
C PHE A 654 7.05 39.01 44.06
N LEU A 655 8.21 38.52 43.58
CA LEU A 655 8.62 38.64 42.19
C LEU A 655 8.06 37.46 41.41
N SER A 656 7.51 37.72 40.23
CA SER A 656 6.92 36.71 39.35
C SER A 656 7.36 36.99 37.92
N ASP A 657 7.57 35.92 37.16
CA ASP A 657 7.80 35.95 35.73
C ASP A 657 6.98 34.85 35.05
N THR A 658 6.56 35.07 33.81
CA THR A 658 5.57 34.23 33.11
C THR A 658 6.04 33.88 31.70
N CYS A 659 5.89 32.61 31.34
CA CYS A 659 6.07 32.13 29.97
C CYS A 659 4.74 31.64 29.38
N TYR A 660 4.68 31.59 28.06
CA TYR A 660 3.49 31.25 27.28
C TYR A 660 3.77 30.04 26.40
N PHE A 661 2.87 29.06 26.40
CA PHE A 661 3.04 27.86 25.57
C PHE A 661 1.70 27.33 25.06
N GLY A 662 1.76 26.54 24.00
CA GLY A 662 0.60 25.94 23.36
C GLY A 662 0.97 25.35 22.01
N PHE A 663 -0.03 25.07 21.18
CA PHE A 663 0.20 24.64 19.81
C PHE A 663 -0.73 25.37 18.84
N ASN A 664 -0.38 25.35 17.56
CA ASN A 664 -1.21 25.90 16.49
C ASN A 664 -0.99 25.12 15.19
N GLU A 665 -2.05 24.95 14.41
CA GLU A 665 -2.04 24.24 13.13
C GLU A 665 -1.17 24.92 12.08
N PHE A 666 -0.92 26.22 12.22
CA PHE A 666 -0.08 27.01 11.32
C PHE A 666 1.31 27.32 11.93
N ALA A 667 1.67 26.71 13.06
CA ALA A 667 3.01 26.78 13.65
C ALA A 667 3.84 25.51 13.33
N SER A 668 5.16 25.60 13.46
CA SER A 668 6.11 24.50 13.29
C SER A 668 6.67 24.03 14.65
N ASN A 669 7.57 23.04 14.64
CA ASN A 669 8.37 22.71 15.84
C ASN A 669 9.72 23.48 15.88
N GLY A 670 9.93 24.41 14.96
CA GLY A 670 11.09 25.31 14.90
C GLY A 670 10.72 26.75 15.30
N TYR A 671 11.66 27.70 15.16
CA TYR A 671 11.40 29.11 15.48
C TYR A 671 10.45 29.76 14.46
N ASP A 672 9.28 30.19 14.92
CA ASP A 672 8.26 30.88 14.15
C ASP A 672 8.12 32.34 14.61
N VAL A 673 8.57 33.30 13.81
CA VAL A 673 8.54 34.74 14.19
C VAL A 673 7.15 35.27 14.56
N ASN A 674 6.10 34.66 14.00
CA ASN A 674 4.71 35.05 14.26
C ASN A 674 4.08 34.31 15.43
N TYR A 675 4.74 33.30 16.01
CA TYR A 675 4.20 32.49 17.11
C TYR A 675 5.11 32.48 18.35
N ASP A 676 6.41 32.62 18.16
CA ASP A 676 7.41 32.59 19.23
C ASP A 676 7.92 34.00 19.58
N THR A 677 8.05 34.25 20.88
CA THR A 677 8.53 35.54 21.40
C THR A 677 9.83 35.32 22.17
N PRO A 678 10.96 35.96 21.77
CA PRO A 678 12.20 35.87 22.51
C PRO A 678 12.09 36.44 23.93
N ALA A 679 12.68 35.76 24.91
CA ALA A 679 12.70 36.20 26.30
C ALA A 679 13.66 37.38 26.54
N ASP A 680 13.26 38.30 27.43
CA ASP A 680 14.18 39.30 27.99
C ASP A 680 15.04 38.68 29.09
N THR A 681 16.31 38.40 28.77
CA THR A 681 17.28 37.80 29.70
C THR A 681 18.06 38.83 30.52
N SER A 682 17.68 40.12 30.47
CA SER A 682 18.36 41.15 31.24
C SER A 682 18.08 40.99 32.75
N THR A 683 19.16 40.99 33.55
CA THR A 683 19.07 40.85 35.01
C THR A 683 19.56 42.12 35.70
N ALA A 684 18.71 42.77 36.50
CA ALA A 684 19.09 43.94 37.32
C ALA A 684 18.37 43.92 38.68
N GLY A 685 19.10 44.14 39.77
CA GLY A 685 18.52 44.09 41.12
C GLY A 685 18.22 42.65 41.58
N ASP A 686 17.17 42.48 42.39
CA ASP A 686 16.59 41.16 42.68
C ASP A 686 15.77 40.72 41.47
N TYR A 687 16.02 39.51 40.96
CA TYR A 687 15.43 39.02 39.71
C TYR A 687 14.97 37.57 39.81
N LEU A 688 13.94 37.24 39.03
CA LEU A 688 13.44 35.91 38.75
C LEU A 688 13.06 35.93 37.28
N ASN A 689 13.78 35.19 36.44
CA ASN A 689 13.54 35.14 35.01
C ASN A 689 13.25 33.68 34.63
N SER A 690 12.13 33.43 33.98
CA SER A 690 11.70 32.16 33.42
C SER A 690 11.72 32.21 31.89
N GLU A 691 12.05 31.09 31.26
CA GLU A 691 12.10 30.98 29.80
C GLU A 691 11.91 29.51 29.37
N PHE A 692 11.39 29.31 28.17
CA PHE A 692 11.59 28.07 27.43
C PHE A 692 12.94 28.10 26.70
N TYR A 693 13.53 26.93 26.50
CA TYR A 693 14.89 26.83 25.97
C TYR A 693 15.11 25.69 24.97
N GLU A 694 15.57 26.05 23.78
CA GLU A 694 15.87 25.11 22.71
C GLU A 694 17.39 24.97 22.50
N SER A 695 17.97 23.92 23.09
CA SER A 695 19.43 23.74 23.11
C SER A 695 20.06 23.52 21.72
N ASN A 696 19.26 23.05 20.75
CA ASN A 696 19.72 22.69 19.42
C ASN A 696 19.49 23.79 18.37
N TRP A 697 18.84 24.90 18.73
CA TRP A 697 18.57 25.99 17.79
C TRP A 697 19.80 26.90 17.64
N GLU A 698 20.32 26.95 16.42
CA GLU A 698 21.46 27.80 16.04
C GLU A 698 21.02 28.95 15.13
N ASN A 699 21.58 30.15 15.32
CA ASN A 699 21.33 31.36 14.51
C ASN A 699 19.89 31.92 14.55
N VAL A 700 19.04 31.44 15.45
CA VAL A 700 17.72 31.99 15.79
C VAL A 700 17.63 32.19 17.32
N PRO A 701 16.69 33.01 17.82
CA PRO A 701 16.45 33.10 19.26
C PRO A 701 16.11 31.72 19.83
N ASN A 702 16.81 31.30 20.89
CA ASN A 702 16.62 29.99 21.53
C ASN A 702 16.26 30.08 23.01
N GLN A 703 15.99 31.30 23.49
CA GLN A 703 15.48 31.62 24.82
C GLN A 703 14.15 32.34 24.61
N LEU A 704 13.05 31.71 24.99
CA LEU A 704 11.72 32.12 24.58
C LEU A 704 10.84 32.45 25.79
N GLU A 705 10.14 33.58 25.72
CA GLU A 705 9.03 33.93 26.60
C GLU A 705 7.76 33.20 26.14
N GLN A 706 7.57 33.06 24.83
CA GLN A 706 6.49 32.28 24.22
C GLN A 706 7.04 31.26 23.23
N GLU A 707 6.59 30.01 23.35
CA GLU A 707 6.91 28.91 22.41
C GLU A 707 5.64 28.14 22.03
N ILE A 708 5.30 28.14 20.74
CA ILE A 708 4.11 27.46 20.21
C ILE A 708 4.54 26.37 19.21
N TYR A 709 4.17 25.12 19.49
CA TYR A 709 4.48 24.02 18.58
C TYR A 709 3.45 23.81 17.49
N SER A 710 3.82 23.00 16.49
CA SER A 710 2.87 22.45 15.52
C SER A 710 1.77 21.66 16.23
N ALA A 711 0.56 21.69 15.69
CA ALA A 711 -0.56 20.92 16.21
C ALA A 711 -0.27 19.42 16.35
N TYR A 712 -0.89 18.82 17.35
CA TYR A 712 -0.90 17.38 17.65
C TYR A 712 -2.22 17.04 18.35
N ASP A 713 -2.52 15.75 18.52
CA ASP A 713 -3.67 15.31 19.30
C ASP A 713 -3.28 15.16 20.77
N PRO A 714 -3.68 16.07 21.67
CA PRO A 714 -3.34 16.02 23.08
C PRO A 714 -4.08 14.93 23.86
N VAL A 715 -5.10 14.28 23.30
CA VAL A 715 -5.82 13.15 23.92
C VAL A 715 -5.02 11.86 23.80
N HIS A 716 -4.37 11.64 22.66
CA HIS A 716 -3.64 10.40 22.34
C HIS A 716 -2.11 10.58 22.32
N SER A 717 -1.61 11.82 22.33
CA SER A 717 -0.19 12.12 22.24
C SER A 717 0.20 13.34 23.08
N ARG A 718 1.49 13.72 23.03
CA ARG A 718 2.03 14.82 23.82
C ARG A 718 3.15 15.57 23.10
N LYS A 719 3.41 16.77 23.61
CA LYS A 719 4.64 17.53 23.35
C LYS A 719 5.36 17.86 24.66
N VAL A 720 6.63 18.24 24.54
CA VAL A 720 7.52 18.52 25.68
C VAL A 720 8.26 19.81 25.45
N TRP A 721 8.15 20.75 26.39
CA TRP A 721 8.90 21.99 26.43
C TRP A 721 10.00 21.91 27.49
N THR A 722 11.17 22.47 27.20
CA THR A 722 12.23 22.64 28.21
C THR A 722 12.01 23.96 28.94
N TYR A 723 11.24 23.92 30.03
CA TYR A 723 11.02 25.08 30.89
C TYR A 723 12.21 25.28 31.83
N ARG A 724 12.70 26.50 31.99
CA ARG A 724 13.74 26.81 32.97
C ARG A 724 13.57 28.17 33.60
N PHE A 725 14.10 28.33 34.80
CA PHE A 725 14.18 29.65 35.44
C PHE A 725 15.50 29.86 36.19
N LYS A 726 15.83 31.13 36.42
CA LYS A 726 17.00 31.56 37.20
C LYS A 726 16.65 32.74 38.11
N THR A 727 17.24 32.77 39.30
CA THR A 727 17.04 33.85 40.28
C THR A 727 18.26 34.06 41.19
N ASN A 728 18.41 35.26 41.74
CA ASN A 728 19.37 35.57 42.81
C ASN A 728 18.81 35.40 44.24
N MET A 729 17.52 35.05 44.38
CA MET A 729 16.84 34.86 45.68
C MET A 729 17.07 33.44 46.23
N LEU A 730 18.31 33.10 46.56
CA LEU A 730 18.69 31.75 46.96
C LEU A 730 18.11 31.32 48.31
N ASN A 731 17.78 30.03 48.42
CA ASN A 731 17.21 29.37 49.61
C ASN A 731 15.81 29.85 50.01
N SER A 732 15.09 30.52 49.10
CA SER A 732 13.68 30.91 49.24
C SER A 732 12.80 30.13 48.26
N PRO A 733 11.60 29.68 48.65
CA PRO A 733 10.74 28.90 47.76
C PRO A 733 10.23 29.73 46.57
N VAL A 734 10.28 29.11 45.39
CA VAL A 734 9.67 29.55 44.12
C VAL A 734 8.56 28.58 43.77
N GLU A 735 7.35 29.09 43.61
CA GLU A 735 6.17 28.37 43.18
C GLU A 735 6.04 28.46 41.65
N ILE A 736 5.86 27.31 40.98
CA ILE A 736 5.65 27.20 39.54
C ILE A 736 4.25 26.62 39.32
N GLY A 737 3.41 27.33 38.56
CA GLY A 737 2.04 26.90 38.28
C GLY A 737 1.40 27.66 37.12
N LEU A 738 0.26 27.15 36.67
CA LEU A 738 -0.55 27.77 35.61
C LEU A 738 -1.31 28.99 36.16
N VAL A 739 -1.38 30.07 35.39
CA VAL A 739 -2.01 31.33 35.81
C VAL A 739 -3.49 31.37 35.45
N ASP A 740 -3.84 30.95 34.23
CA ASP A 740 -5.20 30.99 33.69
C ASP A 740 -5.71 29.56 33.49
N LEU A 741 -6.13 28.94 34.60
CA LEU A 741 -6.70 27.59 34.60
C LEU A 741 -8.14 27.62 34.10
N GLU A 742 -8.36 27.17 32.87
CA GLU A 742 -9.65 26.62 32.49
C GLU A 742 -9.83 25.25 33.13
N ARG A 743 -11.03 24.97 33.67
CA ARG A 743 -11.30 23.73 34.40
C ARG A 743 -11.25 22.47 33.54
N ASP A 744 -11.19 22.64 32.22
CA ASP A 744 -11.28 21.57 31.23
C ASP A 744 -9.99 21.47 30.36
N ALA A 745 -8.89 22.11 30.77
CA ALA A 745 -7.60 22.02 30.06
C ALA A 745 -7.01 20.60 30.12
N GLU A 746 -6.48 20.11 28.99
CA GLU A 746 -5.87 18.79 28.90
C GLU A 746 -4.61 18.69 29.77
N ARG A 747 -4.13 17.47 30.01
CA ARG A 747 -3.09 17.15 31.00
C ARG A 747 -1.79 17.96 30.78
N ILE A 748 -1.38 18.74 31.79
CA ILE A 748 -0.12 19.50 31.81
C ILE A 748 0.73 19.07 33.01
N TYR A 749 1.84 18.37 32.76
CA TYR A 749 2.73 17.87 33.80
C TYR A 749 4.08 18.56 33.81
N LEU A 750 4.55 18.95 34.99
CA LEU A 750 5.93 19.35 35.19
C LEU A 750 6.74 18.18 35.76
N TYR A 751 7.83 17.84 35.09
CA TYR A 751 8.71 16.73 35.48
C TYR A 751 10.11 17.21 35.86
N ARG A 752 10.62 16.63 36.96
CA ARG A 752 12.05 16.70 37.28
C ARG A 752 12.48 15.57 38.21
N GLY A 753 13.54 14.86 37.82
CA GLY A 753 14.25 13.93 38.70
C GLY A 753 13.40 12.76 39.21
N GLY A 754 12.49 12.23 38.38
CA GLY A 754 11.60 11.11 38.71
C GLY A 754 10.27 11.49 39.34
N VAL A 755 9.98 12.79 39.49
CA VAL A 755 8.72 13.29 40.06
C VAL A 755 7.94 14.04 38.99
N TYR A 756 6.67 13.66 38.81
CA TYR A 756 5.68 14.35 37.98
C TYR A 756 4.72 15.11 38.87
N ILE A 757 4.35 16.31 38.44
CA ILE A 757 3.37 17.14 39.12
C ILE A 757 2.39 17.62 38.08
N ASP A 758 1.12 17.31 38.31
CA ASP A 758 0.01 17.83 37.52
C ASP A 758 -0.22 19.30 37.87
N LEU A 759 0.15 20.19 36.95
CA LEU A 759 0.00 21.63 37.13
C LEU A 759 -1.46 22.10 37.00
N THR A 760 -2.37 21.22 36.57
CA THR A 760 -3.81 21.51 36.57
C THR A 760 -4.43 21.40 37.97
N GLN A 761 -3.81 20.61 38.85
CA GLN A 761 -4.31 20.32 40.20
C GLN A 761 -3.50 20.97 41.32
N ASP A 762 -2.17 21.07 41.16
CA ASP A 762 -1.25 21.53 42.20
C ASP A 762 -0.18 22.50 41.66
N ILE A 763 0.43 23.26 42.57
CA ILE A 763 1.55 24.15 42.27
C ILE A 763 2.85 23.48 42.70
N PHE A 764 3.88 23.49 41.85
CA PHE A 764 5.18 22.94 42.21
C PHE A 764 6.04 23.95 42.97
N THR A 765 6.54 23.59 44.15
CA THR A 765 7.46 24.43 44.92
C THR A 765 8.91 23.94 44.79
N PHE A 766 9.82 24.83 44.37
CA PHE A 766 11.25 24.58 44.27
C PHE A 766 12.08 25.56 45.11
N ILE A 767 13.21 25.10 45.68
CA ILE A 767 14.13 25.94 46.45
C ILE A 767 15.47 26.03 45.69
N PRO A 768 15.79 27.19 45.05
CA PRO A 768 17.05 27.40 44.35
C PRO A 768 18.22 27.54 45.32
N THR A 769 19.37 26.95 44.99
CA THR A 769 20.58 26.92 45.85
C THR A 769 21.80 27.63 45.23
N ALA A 770 21.71 27.98 43.95
CA ALA A 770 22.70 28.67 43.14
C ALA A 770 22.02 29.54 42.06
N GLU A 771 22.72 30.57 41.57
CA GLU A 771 22.27 31.48 40.49
C GLU A 771 22.48 30.89 39.07
N SER A 772 22.20 29.60 38.91
CA SER A 772 22.17 28.91 37.61
C SER A 772 20.72 28.72 37.15
N TYR A 773 20.53 28.38 35.88
CA TYR A 773 19.23 27.90 35.41
C TYR A 773 18.88 26.56 36.08
N TYR A 774 17.62 26.41 36.44
CA TYR A 774 16.99 25.15 36.82
C TYR A 774 16.01 24.77 35.72
N SER A 775 16.26 23.64 35.07
CA SER A 775 15.42 23.13 33.99
C SER A 775 14.44 22.06 34.47
N PHE A 776 13.31 21.98 33.77
CA PHE A 776 12.17 21.10 33.97
C PHE A 776 11.63 20.72 32.59
N ASP A 777 11.08 19.51 32.49
CA ASP A 777 10.34 19.12 31.28
C ASP A 777 8.85 19.41 31.55
N LEU A 778 8.26 20.24 30.71
CA LEU A 778 6.82 20.53 30.74
C LEU A 778 6.16 19.70 29.64
N TYR A 779 5.34 18.74 30.04
CA TYR A 779 4.55 17.91 29.14
C TYR A 779 3.16 18.52 29.00
N TYR A 780 2.67 18.62 27.77
CA TYR A 780 1.28 18.95 27.48
C TYR A 780 0.70 17.85 26.58
N GLY A 781 -0.43 17.29 26.96
CA GLY A 781 -1.06 16.13 26.31
C GLY A 781 -0.83 14.82 27.07
N ASN A 782 -1.53 13.77 26.64
CA ASN A 782 -1.68 12.53 27.39
C ASN A 782 -0.59 11.47 27.10
N TRP A 783 -0.40 10.54 28.03
CA TRP A 783 0.31 9.28 27.79
C TRP A 783 -0.69 8.13 27.91
N GLU A 784 -0.91 7.38 26.84
CA GLU A 784 -1.75 6.18 26.89
C GLU A 784 -0.93 4.98 27.43
N PRO A 785 -1.28 4.40 28.59
CA PRO A 785 -0.62 3.21 29.11
C PRO A 785 -1.07 1.95 28.35
N SER A 786 -0.14 1.07 28.00
CA SER A 786 -0.33 -0.20 27.30
C SER A 786 -0.16 -1.41 28.22
N VAL A 787 -0.83 -2.51 27.89
CA VAL A 787 -0.70 -3.80 28.57
C VAL A 787 -0.06 -4.84 27.65
N THR A 788 0.94 -5.57 28.16
CA THR A 788 1.51 -6.75 27.48
C THR A 788 1.15 -8.01 28.27
N PHE A 789 0.47 -8.96 27.65
CA PHE A 789 0.10 -10.23 28.29
C PHE A 789 1.22 -11.25 28.19
N ALA A 790 1.39 -12.10 29.20
CA ALA A 790 2.21 -13.29 29.06
C ALA A 790 1.50 -14.33 28.17
N GLY A 791 2.28 -15.09 27.39
CA GLY A 791 1.74 -16.14 26.53
C GLY A 791 1.22 -17.32 27.34
N ILE A 792 -0.10 -17.54 27.30
CA ILE A 792 -0.78 -18.76 27.76
C ILE A 792 -1.37 -19.42 26.51
N PRO A 793 -1.28 -20.75 26.32
CA PRO A 793 -1.93 -21.40 25.19
C PRO A 793 -3.45 -21.43 25.35
N ASN A 794 -4.17 -21.47 24.23
CA ASN A 794 -5.61 -21.69 24.28
C ASN A 794 -5.94 -23.06 24.87
N GLN A 795 -6.94 -23.12 25.75
CA GLN A 795 -7.23 -24.34 26.51
C GLN A 795 -8.63 -24.40 27.11
N LEU A 796 -9.04 -25.60 27.50
CA LEU A 796 -10.24 -25.87 28.29
C LEU A 796 -9.89 -26.10 29.76
N LEU A 797 -10.61 -25.44 30.64
CA LEU A 797 -10.38 -25.43 32.08
C LEU A 797 -11.50 -26.18 32.80
N TYR A 798 -11.15 -26.83 33.90
CA TYR A 798 -12.14 -27.38 34.82
C TYR A 798 -12.45 -26.40 35.97
N PRO A 799 -13.68 -26.43 36.51
CA PRO A 799 -14.01 -25.72 37.73
C PRO A 799 -13.02 -26.02 38.86
N TYR A 800 -12.69 -24.99 39.63
CA TYR A 800 -11.79 -25.00 40.78
C TYR A 800 -10.30 -25.23 40.48
N GLU A 801 -9.91 -25.36 39.21
CA GLU A 801 -8.50 -25.24 38.82
C GLU A 801 -7.99 -23.83 39.13
N THR A 802 -6.69 -23.72 39.38
CA THR A 802 -6.02 -22.43 39.60
C THR A 802 -5.15 -22.12 38.39
N VAL A 803 -5.40 -20.99 37.74
CA VAL A 803 -4.69 -20.51 36.55
C VAL A 803 -3.97 -19.22 36.90
N SER A 804 -2.68 -19.14 36.56
CA SER A 804 -1.91 -17.91 36.71
C SER A 804 -2.10 -17.04 35.48
N ILE A 805 -2.50 -15.78 35.69
CA ILE A 805 -2.65 -14.76 34.65
C ILE A 805 -1.58 -13.71 34.90
N ASP A 806 -0.70 -13.52 33.92
CA ASP A 806 0.45 -12.63 33.98
C ASP A 806 0.36 -11.54 32.90
N TRP A 807 0.76 -10.32 33.26
CA TRP A 807 0.81 -9.16 32.37
C TRP A 807 1.83 -8.13 32.85
N ASP A 808 2.25 -7.22 31.97
CA ASP A 808 3.04 -6.04 32.31
C ASP A 808 2.31 -4.77 31.86
N VAL A 809 2.46 -3.69 32.63
CA VAL A 809 1.85 -2.39 32.33
C VAL A 809 2.93 -1.33 32.33
N ASN A 810 3.04 -0.58 31.24
CA ASN A 810 3.92 0.59 31.21
C ASN A 810 3.26 1.76 32.00
N LEU A 811 4.04 2.78 32.34
CA LEU A 811 3.52 4.03 32.92
C LEU A 811 2.72 3.87 34.22
N GLN A 812 3.02 2.85 35.02
CA GLN A 812 2.34 2.52 36.28
C GLN A 812 1.97 3.72 37.19
N PRO A 813 2.76 4.81 37.31
CA PRO A 813 2.39 5.96 38.14
C PRO A 813 1.09 6.67 37.74
N THR A 814 0.65 6.58 36.47
CA THR A 814 -0.57 7.23 35.97
C THR A 814 -1.85 6.42 36.28
N ILE A 815 -1.69 5.16 36.71
CA ILE A 815 -2.77 4.20 36.89
C ILE A 815 -3.13 4.10 38.36
N GLN A 816 -4.41 4.31 38.68
CA GLN A 816 -4.95 4.19 40.03
C GLN A 816 -5.17 2.72 40.41
N ALA A 817 -5.75 1.95 39.49
CA ALA A 817 -6.09 0.56 39.74
C ALA A 817 -6.07 -0.28 38.45
N VAL A 818 -5.83 -1.57 38.61
CA VAL A 818 -5.95 -2.58 37.56
C VAL A 818 -7.08 -3.53 37.92
N ASN A 819 -8.02 -3.74 37.00
CA ASN A 819 -9.11 -4.68 37.13
C ASN A 819 -8.97 -5.78 36.08
N VAL A 820 -9.11 -7.04 36.51
CA VAL A 820 -8.91 -8.22 35.67
C VAL A 820 -10.22 -8.99 35.58
N TYR A 821 -10.60 -9.37 34.37
CA TYR A 821 -11.84 -10.08 34.07
C TYR A 821 -11.58 -11.27 33.13
N ALA A 822 -12.45 -12.27 33.18
CA ALA A 822 -12.67 -13.18 32.05
C ALA A 822 -13.94 -12.74 31.31
N VAL A 823 -13.87 -12.56 29.99
CA VAL A 823 -14.95 -11.97 29.20
C VAL A 823 -15.16 -12.70 27.88
N ASN A 824 -16.40 -12.71 27.40
CA ASN A 824 -16.78 -13.00 26.02
C ASN A 824 -17.98 -12.08 25.65
N GLU A 825 -18.65 -12.32 24.53
CA GLU A 825 -19.81 -11.52 24.10
C GLU A 825 -21.02 -11.62 25.05
N GLU A 826 -21.15 -12.74 25.78
CA GLU A 826 -22.31 -13.01 26.63
C GLU A 826 -22.11 -12.56 28.08
N ILE A 827 -20.87 -12.62 28.59
CA ILE A 827 -20.59 -12.42 30.01
C ILE A 827 -19.25 -11.73 30.31
N THR A 828 -19.21 -11.03 31.44
CA THR A 828 -18.00 -10.50 32.08
C THR A 828 -17.92 -10.99 33.51
N ILE A 829 -16.87 -11.74 33.84
CA ILE A 829 -16.62 -12.34 35.14
C ILE A 829 -15.45 -11.60 35.80
N PRO A 830 -15.66 -10.86 36.91
CA PRO A 830 -14.56 -10.21 37.63
C PRO A 830 -13.66 -11.25 38.30
N ILE A 831 -12.36 -11.22 38.00
CA ILE A 831 -11.33 -12.08 38.60
C ILE A 831 -10.72 -11.37 39.81
N ALA A 832 -10.24 -10.15 39.61
CA ALA A 832 -9.65 -9.32 40.64
C ALA A 832 -9.91 -7.85 40.33
N MET A 833 -10.12 -7.05 41.37
CA MET A 833 -10.50 -5.64 41.27
C MET A 833 -9.60 -4.79 42.16
N ASP A 834 -9.44 -3.52 41.80
CA ASP A 834 -8.72 -2.51 42.56
C ASP A 834 -7.26 -2.90 42.87
N LEU A 835 -6.60 -3.61 41.95
CA LEU A 835 -5.20 -4.01 42.12
C LEU A 835 -4.25 -2.82 41.93
N PRO A 836 -3.14 -2.72 42.70
CA PRO A 836 -2.10 -1.72 42.42
C PRO A 836 -1.50 -1.90 41.03
N ALA A 837 -1.15 -0.81 40.35
CA ALA A 837 -0.52 -0.82 39.03
C ALA A 837 0.83 -1.57 38.95
N THR A 838 1.46 -1.85 40.09
CA THR A 838 2.69 -2.66 40.19
C THR A 838 2.40 -4.17 40.20
N THR A 839 1.14 -4.59 40.18
CA THR A 839 0.73 -6.00 40.14
C THR A 839 0.78 -6.49 38.71
N THR A 840 1.57 -7.54 38.48
CA THR A 840 1.82 -8.12 37.15
C THR A 840 1.33 -9.57 37.03
N GLN A 841 0.74 -10.12 38.09
CA GLN A 841 0.31 -11.52 38.15
C GLN A 841 -0.86 -11.69 39.12
N ILE A 842 -1.80 -12.59 38.79
CA ILE A 842 -2.85 -13.07 39.69
C ILE A 842 -3.11 -14.56 39.51
N GLU A 843 -3.45 -15.24 40.61
CA GLU A 843 -3.95 -16.62 40.58
C GLU A 843 -5.48 -16.61 40.56
N TRP A 844 -6.07 -17.10 39.47
CA TRP A 844 -7.51 -17.20 39.29
C TRP A 844 -8.02 -18.60 39.60
N ILE A 845 -8.99 -18.72 40.50
CA ILE A 845 -9.72 -19.98 40.74
C ILE A 845 -10.93 -20.02 39.80
N VAL A 846 -10.92 -20.96 38.86
CA VAL A 846 -11.95 -21.11 37.82
C VAL A 846 -13.32 -21.37 38.46
N PRO A 847 -14.37 -20.60 38.12
CA PRO A 847 -15.69 -20.76 38.71
C PRO A 847 -16.37 -22.05 38.25
N GLN A 848 -17.38 -22.48 39.01
CA GLN A 848 -18.25 -23.59 38.61
C GLN A 848 -19.37 -23.11 37.67
N LEU A 849 -18.98 -22.47 36.57
CA LEU A 849 -19.88 -21.99 35.52
C LEU A 849 -19.29 -22.41 34.16
N LEU A 850 -20.14 -22.88 33.26
CA LEU A 850 -19.73 -23.32 31.92
C LEU A 850 -19.85 -22.14 30.97
N PHE A 851 -18.76 -21.81 30.29
CA PHE A 851 -18.70 -20.74 29.30
C PHE A 851 -17.67 -21.12 28.23
N GLU A 852 -17.92 -20.65 27.03
CA GLU A 852 -17.07 -20.86 25.87
C GLU A 852 -16.40 -19.54 25.48
N ASP A 853 -15.30 -19.62 24.76
CA ASP A 853 -14.64 -18.48 24.13
C ASP A 853 -14.31 -17.26 25.04
N LEU A 854 -13.84 -17.50 26.27
CA LEU A 854 -13.43 -16.42 27.17
C LEU A 854 -12.03 -15.90 26.85
N ARG A 855 -11.82 -14.59 26.96
CA ARG A 855 -10.51 -13.92 27.00
C ARG A 855 -10.27 -13.27 28.35
N CYS A 856 -9.00 -13.08 28.71
CA CYS A 856 -8.65 -12.20 29.83
C CYS A 856 -8.75 -10.74 29.37
N LYS A 857 -9.50 -9.91 30.10
CA LYS A 857 -9.56 -8.47 29.89
C LYS A 857 -8.93 -7.75 31.08
N ILE A 858 -8.04 -6.80 30.79
CA ILE A 858 -7.43 -5.92 31.78
C ILE A 858 -7.92 -4.50 31.54
N ASP A 859 -8.61 -3.97 32.54
CA ASP A 859 -9.01 -2.57 32.58
C ASP A 859 -8.01 -1.79 33.45
N LEU A 860 -7.38 -0.76 32.86
CA LEU A 860 -6.55 0.20 33.57
C LEU A 860 -7.43 1.39 33.99
N VAL A 861 -7.66 1.55 35.28
CA VAL A 861 -8.40 2.69 35.85
C VAL A 861 -7.40 3.78 36.19
N MET A 862 -7.57 4.94 35.57
CA MET A 862 -6.73 6.11 35.77
C MET A 862 -7.18 6.90 37.01
N TRP A 863 -6.30 7.71 37.60
CA TRP A 863 -6.63 8.52 38.81
C TRP A 863 -7.81 9.49 38.63
N GLU A 864 -8.13 9.82 37.39
CA GLU A 864 -9.21 10.74 37.00
C GLU A 864 -10.55 10.01 36.78
N GLY A 865 -10.56 8.68 36.78
CA GLY A 865 -11.76 7.84 36.65
C GLY A 865 -11.96 7.20 35.27
N ASP A 866 -11.16 7.57 34.27
CA ASP A 866 -11.19 6.92 32.94
C ASP A 866 -10.69 5.48 33.00
N THR A 867 -11.14 4.65 32.05
CA THR A 867 -10.78 3.24 31.96
C THR A 867 -10.35 2.87 30.54
N LEU A 868 -9.16 2.26 30.40
CA LEU A 868 -8.66 1.68 29.15
C LEU A 868 -8.71 0.15 29.23
N SER A 869 -9.23 -0.51 28.20
CA SER A 869 -9.43 -1.96 28.18
C SER A 869 -8.51 -2.66 27.19
N TYR A 870 -7.83 -3.71 27.65
CA TYR A 870 -6.94 -4.55 26.87
C TYR A 870 -7.36 -6.01 26.95
N TYR A 871 -7.23 -6.76 25.86
CA TYR A 871 -7.66 -8.16 25.77
C TYR A 871 -6.47 -9.07 25.49
N SER A 872 -6.45 -10.24 26.12
CA SER A 872 -5.42 -11.25 25.89
C SER A 872 -5.50 -11.82 24.47
N PRO A 873 -4.36 -12.17 23.86
CA PRO A 873 -4.34 -12.87 22.58
C PRO A 873 -4.77 -14.35 22.69
N TYR A 874 -4.81 -14.89 23.91
CA TYR A 874 -5.25 -16.26 24.17
C TYR A 874 -6.69 -16.32 24.67
N LYS A 875 -7.33 -17.47 24.41
CA LYS A 875 -8.72 -17.81 24.75
C LYS A 875 -8.83 -19.08 25.58
N PHE A 876 -9.88 -19.20 26.39
CA PHE A 876 -10.15 -20.41 27.15
C PHE A 876 -11.65 -20.65 27.36
N GLY A 877 -12.02 -21.92 27.53
CA GLY A 877 -13.39 -22.33 27.88
C GLY A 877 -13.43 -23.04 29.23
N ILE A 878 -14.60 -23.06 29.88
CA ILE A 878 -14.81 -23.81 31.14
C ILE A 878 -15.76 -24.96 30.86
N ILE A 879 -15.27 -26.18 31.04
CA ILE A 879 -16.01 -27.44 30.80
C ILE A 879 -16.13 -28.25 32.09
N THR A 880 -17.01 -29.25 32.15
CA THR A 880 -17.04 -30.25 33.23
C THR A 880 -16.47 -31.59 32.76
N PRO A 881 -15.93 -32.44 33.67
CA PRO A 881 -15.57 -33.83 33.38
C PRO A 881 -16.81 -34.74 33.30
N GLN A 882 -17.86 -34.23 32.64
CA GLN A 882 -19.10 -34.94 32.32
C GLN A 882 -19.30 -34.88 30.81
N SER A 883 -19.78 -35.96 30.23
CA SER A 883 -20.11 -36.04 28.81
C SER A 883 -21.45 -36.73 28.63
N VAL A 884 -22.16 -36.40 27.54
CA VAL A 884 -23.41 -37.05 27.18
C VAL A 884 -23.17 -37.77 25.86
N VAL A 885 -23.46 -39.07 25.83
CA VAL A 885 -23.36 -39.87 24.61
C VAL A 885 -24.77 -40.27 24.20
N GLN A 886 -25.14 -39.88 22.98
CA GLN A 886 -26.37 -40.30 22.32
C GLN A 886 -26.00 -41.05 21.03
N THR A 887 -26.58 -42.23 20.85
CA THR A 887 -26.50 -43.01 19.62
C THR A 887 -27.91 -43.32 19.14
N ASN A 888 -28.24 -42.93 17.92
CA ASN A 888 -29.56 -43.19 17.35
C ASN A 888 -29.57 -44.57 16.66
N GLU A 889 -30.74 -45.19 16.55
CA GLU A 889 -30.93 -46.43 15.78
C GLU A 889 -30.36 -46.28 14.36
N GLY A 890 -29.48 -47.20 13.98
CA GLY A 890 -28.79 -47.20 12.69
C GLY A 890 -27.36 -46.66 12.74
N TRP A 891 -26.92 -46.03 11.66
CA TRP A 891 -25.54 -45.60 11.46
C TRP A 891 -25.29 -44.19 12.00
N ASN A 892 -24.26 -44.05 12.83
CA ASN A 892 -23.82 -42.80 13.44
C ASN A 892 -22.33 -42.58 13.14
N LEU A 893 -21.92 -41.34 12.93
CA LEU A 893 -20.52 -40.94 12.72
C LEU A 893 -20.06 -40.08 13.90
N ILE A 894 -19.27 -40.65 14.81
CA ILE A 894 -19.02 -40.12 16.16
C ILE A 894 -17.52 -40.12 16.48
N THR A 895 -17.08 -39.14 17.26
CA THR A 895 -15.74 -39.12 17.88
C THR A 895 -15.83 -39.57 19.33
N ARG A 896 -14.95 -40.49 19.76
CA ARG A 896 -14.80 -40.80 21.20
C ARG A 896 -13.88 -39.76 21.85
N ASN A 897 -14.41 -38.57 22.15
CA ASN A 897 -13.67 -37.46 22.76
C ASN A 897 -13.52 -37.53 24.30
N PHE A 898 -13.80 -38.70 24.88
CA PHE A 898 -13.68 -38.95 26.32
C PHE A 898 -13.04 -40.32 26.59
N ASP A 899 -12.42 -40.44 27.76
CA ASP A 899 -11.91 -41.72 28.27
C ASP A 899 -12.44 -42.02 29.68
N THR A 900 -12.75 -43.29 29.94
CA THR A 900 -13.35 -43.73 31.20
C THR A 900 -13.19 -45.23 31.44
N ASP A 901 -12.90 -45.59 32.69
CA ASP A 901 -12.91 -46.97 33.20
C ASP A 901 -14.22 -47.31 33.96
N LEU A 902 -15.14 -46.34 34.08
CA LEU A 902 -16.35 -46.48 34.92
C LEU A 902 -17.52 -47.13 34.20
N TYR A 903 -17.53 -47.06 32.87
CA TYR A 903 -18.59 -47.55 32.00
C TYR A 903 -17.98 -48.42 30.91
N ASN A 904 -18.66 -49.50 30.55
CA ASN A 904 -18.22 -50.35 29.44
C ASN A 904 -18.88 -49.92 28.11
N THR A 905 -18.35 -50.41 26.99
CA THR A 905 -18.78 -50.05 25.63
C THR A 905 -20.28 -50.23 25.39
N ASN A 906 -20.90 -51.31 25.90
CA ASN A 906 -22.34 -51.56 25.71
C ASN A 906 -23.20 -50.58 26.52
N GLU A 907 -22.73 -50.15 27.70
CA GLU A 907 -23.41 -49.11 28.47
C GLU A 907 -23.34 -47.75 27.76
N ILE A 908 -22.22 -47.49 27.08
CA ILE A 908 -21.97 -46.21 26.42
C ILE A 908 -22.75 -46.07 25.11
N TYR A 909 -22.69 -47.06 24.24
CA TYR A 909 -23.18 -46.98 22.86
C TYR A 909 -24.38 -47.89 22.56
N GLY A 910 -24.90 -48.61 23.57
CA GLY A 910 -25.99 -49.58 23.41
C GLY A 910 -25.53 -51.04 23.27
N GLU A 911 -26.43 -51.97 23.58
CA GLU A 911 -26.17 -53.41 23.41
C GLU A 911 -26.06 -53.76 21.91
N ASN A 912 -25.14 -54.67 21.58
CA ASN A 912 -24.86 -55.14 20.21
C ASN A 912 -24.37 -54.09 19.20
N SER A 913 -23.91 -52.91 19.64
CA SER A 913 -23.36 -51.91 18.72
C SER A 913 -22.07 -52.40 18.03
N GLU A 914 -21.96 -52.14 16.73
CA GLU A 914 -20.79 -52.49 15.91
C GLU A 914 -19.98 -51.24 15.57
N PHE A 915 -18.64 -51.34 15.62
CA PHE A 915 -17.73 -50.21 15.46
C PHE A 915 -16.78 -50.42 14.27
N PHE A 916 -16.60 -49.38 13.47
CA PHE A 916 -15.73 -49.40 12.31
C PHE A 916 -14.81 -48.18 12.28
N ILE A 917 -13.52 -48.42 12.09
CA ILE A 917 -12.54 -47.38 11.75
C ILE A 917 -12.35 -47.32 10.23
N PHE A 918 -11.92 -46.17 9.74
CA PHE A 918 -11.65 -45.93 8.34
C PHE A 918 -10.17 -45.59 8.14
N LEU A 919 -9.46 -46.43 7.38
CA LEU A 919 -8.04 -46.26 7.10
C LEU A 919 -7.77 -46.69 5.67
N GLN A 920 -6.98 -45.90 4.92
CA GLN A 920 -6.59 -46.21 3.54
C GLN A 920 -7.81 -46.56 2.65
N GLU A 921 -8.87 -45.75 2.75
CA GLU A 921 -10.12 -45.92 2.01
C GLU A 921 -10.92 -47.21 2.29
N GLU A 922 -10.54 -47.98 3.32
CA GLU A 922 -11.20 -49.22 3.74
C GLU A 922 -11.71 -49.16 5.19
N PHE A 923 -12.79 -49.90 5.46
CA PHE A 923 -13.35 -50.02 6.82
C PHE A 923 -12.87 -51.28 7.52
N PHE A 924 -12.47 -51.13 8.78
CA PHE A 924 -12.06 -52.24 9.64
C PHE A 924 -12.95 -52.28 10.88
N ALA A 925 -13.55 -53.44 11.14
CA ALA A 925 -14.32 -53.67 12.36
C ALA A 925 -13.38 -53.71 13.58
N VAL A 926 -13.75 -52.99 14.63
CA VAL A 926 -13.02 -52.96 15.91
C VAL A 926 -13.95 -53.38 17.05
N ASN A 927 -13.37 -53.90 18.13
CA ASN A 927 -14.18 -54.37 19.26
C ASN A 927 -14.58 -53.23 20.20
N GLU A 928 -13.73 -52.22 20.35
CA GLU A 928 -13.96 -51.08 21.25
C GLU A 928 -13.37 -49.82 20.61
N PRO A 929 -14.11 -48.68 20.63
CA PRO A 929 -13.57 -47.39 20.21
C PRO A 929 -12.43 -46.92 21.13
N GLU A 930 -11.35 -46.38 20.57
CA GLU A 930 -10.25 -45.72 21.31
C GLU A 930 -10.49 -44.21 21.51
N PHE A 931 -9.86 -43.64 22.54
CA PHE A 931 -9.93 -42.22 22.87
C PHE A 931 -9.33 -41.33 21.75
N LEU A 932 -9.98 -40.21 21.45
CA LEU A 932 -9.63 -39.20 20.42
C LEU A 932 -9.67 -39.70 18.98
N GLN A 933 -10.37 -40.79 18.71
CA GLN A 933 -10.50 -41.35 17.38
C GLN A 933 -11.95 -41.26 16.87
N PRO A 934 -12.14 -41.08 15.55
CA PRO A 934 -13.46 -41.10 14.92
C PRO A 934 -13.89 -42.53 14.54
N TYR A 935 -15.19 -42.80 14.61
CA TYR A 935 -15.77 -44.12 14.34
C TYR A 935 -17.12 -44.02 13.64
N TRP A 936 -17.38 -45.01 12.78
CA TRP A 936 -18.74 -45.38 12.44
C TRP A 936 -19.28 -46.36 13.47
N ILE A 937 -20.50 -46.10 13.93
CA ILE A 937 -21.22 -46.94 14.89
C ILE A 937 -22.54 -47.36 14.26
N TYR A 938 -22.80 -48.67 14.20
CA TYR A 938 -24.13 -49.20 13.94
C TYR A 938 -24.78 -49.61 15.26
N ALA A 939 -25.87 -48.95 15.64
CA ALA A 939 -26.66 -49.25 16.84
C ALA A 939 -28.00 -49.90 16.46
N GLU A 940 -28.40 -50.96 17.18
CA GLU A 940 -29.68 -51.66 16.94
C GLU A 940 -30.90 -50.88 17.48
N GLU A 941 -30.69 -49.98 18.44
CA GLU A 941 -31.72 -49.16 19.07
C GLU A 941 -31.12 -47.82 19.55
N ASP A 942 -31.99 -46.84 19.80
CA ASP A 942 -31.59 -45.57 20.43
C ASP A 942 -31.01 -45.82 21.83
N ASN A 943 -29.85 -45.23 22.13
CA ASN A 943 -29.24 -45.24 23.46
C ASN A 943 -28.83 -43.82 23.89
N TYR A 944 -28.91 -43.57 25.20
CA TYR A 944 -28.56 -42.29 25.82
C TYR A 944 -27.94 -42.54 27.19
N ILE A 945 -26.77 -41.95 27.46
CA ILE A 945 -26.10 -42.04 28.75
C ILE A 945 -25.38 -40.74 29.12
N GLU A 946 -25.43 -40.42 30.42
CA GLU A 946 -24.63 -39.36 31.04
C GLU A 946 -23.42 -39.96 31.75
N LEU A 947 -22.24 -39.65 31.24
CA LEU A 947 -20.96 -40.09 31.78
C LEU A 947 -20.44 -39.08 32.80
N ASN A 948 -19.96 -39.58 33.93
CA ASN A 948 -19.40 -38.75 35.00
C ASN A 948 -17.94 -39.14 35.26
N ASN A 949 -17.12 -38.15 35.65
CA ASN A 949 -15.68 -38.32 35.93
C ASN A 949 -14.92 -38.93 34.75
N VAL A 950 -15.17 -38.41 33.55
CA VAL A 950 -14.43 -38.79 32.34
C VAL A 950 -13.19 -37.94 32.17
N THR A 951 -12.18 -38.49 31.50
CA THR A 951 -11.01 -37.74 31.02
C THR A 951 -11.35 -37.12 29.67
N LEU A 952 -11.04 -35.84 29.48
CA LEU A 952 -11.29 -35.09 28.25
C LEU A 952 -9.98 -34.45 27.78
N GLN A 953 -9.85 -34.25 26.47
CA GLN A 953 -8.75 -33.46 25.90
C GLN A 953 -9.03 -31.97 26.11
N ARG A 954 -8.02 -31.24 26.58
CA ARG A 954 -8.17 -29.84 27.02
C ARG A 954 -7.19 -28.85 26.40
N SER A 955 -6.05 -29.34 25.94
CA SER A 955 -5.05 -28.58 25.19
C SER A 955 -5.08 -28.95 23.72
N ALA A 956 -4.29 -28.29 22.89
CA ALA A 956 -4.14 -28.64 21.48
C ALA A 956 -3.98 -30.17 21.26
N SER A 957 -4.63 -30.68 20.22
CA SER A 957 -4.60 -32.09 19.82
C SER A 957 -4.36 -32.17 18.32
N SER A 958 -3.79 -33.27 17.84
CA SER A 958 -3.56 -33.42 16.40
C SER A 958 -3.90 -34.82 15.91
N SER A 959 -4.10 -34.94 14.59
CA SER A 959 -4.33 -36.20 13.88
C SER A 959 -3.64 -36.16 12.53
N ILE A 960 -3.22 -37.32 12.03
CA ILE A 960 -2.55 -37.44 10.73
C ILE A 960 -3.60 -37.85 9.70
N LEU A 961 -3.61 -37.15 8.57
CA LEU A 961 -4.40 -37.43 7.38
C LEU A 961 -3.51 -38.09 6.33
N SER A 962 -4.06 -39.09 5.64
CA SER A 962 -3.43 -39.70 4.45
C SER A 962 -4.07 -39.14 3.19
N ALA A 963 -3.42 -39.28 2.04
CA ALA A 963 -4.03 -38.90 0.77
C ALA A 963 -5.34 -39.68 0.54
N GLY A 964 -6.38 -38.98 0.08
CA GLY A 964 -7.74 -39.51 -0.08
C GLY A 964 -8.70 -39.07 1.02
N TRP A 965 -9.79 -39.82 1.18
CA TRP A 965 -10.77 -39.56 2.25
C TRP A 965 -10.23 -39.98 3.62
N ASN A 966 -10.46 -39.14 4.62
CA ASN A 966 -10.15 -39.41 6.02
C ASN A 966 -11.38 -39.14 6.89
N LEU A 967 -11.42 -39.78 8.06
CA LEU A 967 -12.33 -39.36 9.13
C LEU A 967 -11.61 -38.37 10.03
N LEU A 968 -12.21 -37.19 10.18
CA LEU A 968 -11.76 -36.08 10.99
C LEU A 968 -12.49 -36.12 12.35
N PRO A 969 -11.78 -36.28 13.48
CA PRO A 969 -12.40 -36.24 14.80
C PRO A 969 -12.69 -34.79 15.23
N ASN A 970 -13.62 -34.61 16.17
CA ASN A 970 -13.60 -33.46 17.08
C ASN A 970 -13.08 -33.92 18.45
N PRO A 971 -11.80 -33.66 18.78
CA PRO A 971 -11.18 -34.19 20.00
C PRO A 971 -11.63 -33.48 21.29
N HIS A 972 -12.31 -32.33 21.21
CA HIS A 972 -12.63 -31.49 22.35
C HIS A 972 -14.13 -31.42 22.62
N ARG A 973 -14.50 -30.94 23.81
CA ARG A 973 -15.88 -30.52 24.14
C ARG A 973 -16.05 -29.04 23.84
N ALA A 974 -15.83 -28.69 22.58
CA ALA A 974 -15.97 -27.37 22.01
C ALA A 974 -16.30 -27.56 20.52
N SER A 975 -17.06 -26.63 19.94
CA SER A 975 -17.24 -26.61 18.49
C SER A 975 -16.10 -25.83 17.83
N TYR A 976 -15.79 -26.19 16.59
CA TYR A 976 -14.84 -25.47 15.75
C TYR A 976 -15.55 -25.03 14.48
N ASP A 977 -15.34 -23.80 14.04
CA ASP A 977 -15.42 -23.52 12.61
C ASP A 977 -14.25 -24.23 11.92
N ILE A 978 -14.48 -24.79 10.73
CA ILE A 978 -13.43 -25.48 9.96
C ILE A 978 -12.23 -24.58 9.70
N GLU A 979 -12.48 -23.28 9.57
CA GLU A 979 -11.47 -22.25 9.36
C GLU A 979 -10.49 -22.17 10.55
N GLN A 980 -10.89 -22.54 11.77
CA GLN A 980 -10.05 -22.52 12.96
C GLN A 980 -9.04 -23.69 13.02
N LEU A 981 -9.08 -24.61 12.05
CA LEU A 981 -8.15 -25.73 11.99
C LEU A 981 -6.80 -25.27 11.42
N VAL A 982 -5.73 -25.71 12.06
CA VAL A 982 -4.36 -25.50 11.61
C VAL A 982 -3.83 -26.81 11.01
N PHE A 983 -3.12 -26.72 9.90
CA PHE A 983 -2.53 -27.87 9.21
C PHE A 983 -1.02 -27.78 9.26
N SER A 984 -0.33 -28.91 9.34
CA SER A 984 1.12 -28.96 9.41
C SER A 984 1.68 -30.03 8.50
N ILE A 985 2.65 -29.66 7.66
CA ILE A 985 3.41 -30.56 6.81
C ILE A 985 4.87 -30.14 6.83
N ASN A 986 5.78 -31.12 6.88
CA ASN A 986 7.23 -30.85 6.99
C ASN A 986 7.64 -29.93 8.18
N ASN A 987 6.85 -29.91 9.26
CA ASN A 987 6.99 -29.04 10.44
C ASN A 987 6.75 -27.54 10.17
N GLN A 988 6.04 -27.21 9.09
CA GLN A 988 5.53 -25.87 8.84
C GLN A 988 4.01 -25.89 9.05
N ASP A 989 3.51 -24.93 9.84
CA ASP A 989 2.09 -24.76 10.12
C ASP A 989 1.46 -23.81 9.09
N PHE A 990 0.23 -24.12 8.70
CA PHE A 990 -0.58 -23.44 7.70
C PHE A 990 -1.98 -23.25 8.28
N GLU A 991 -2.49 -22.03 8.26
CA GLU A 991 -3.90 -21.79 8.58
C GLU A 991 -4.80 -22.43 7.52
N TYR A 992 -6.08 -22.59 7.82
CA TYR A 992 -7.03 -23.26 6.94
C TYR A 992 -7.00 -22.72 5.50
N TYR A 993 -7.04 -21.40 5.30
CA TYR A 993 -7.00 -20.80 3.97
C TYR A 993 -5.70 -21.15 3.23
N GLN A 994 -4.57 -21.19 3.94
CA GLN A 994 -3.28 -21.55 3.34
C GLN A 994 -3.24 -23.04 2.95
N ALA A 995 -3.89 -23.90 3.74
CA ALA A 995 -4.01 -25.32 3.42
C ALA A 995 -4.87 -25.57 2.17
N VAL A 996 -5.96 -24.80 2.01
CA VAL A 996 -6.78 -24.82 0.78
C VAL A 996 -5.98 -24.27 -0.40
N GLN A 997 -5.34 -23.11 -0.23
CA GLN A 997 -4.54 -22.44 -1.26
C GLN A 997 -3.36 -23.28 -1.76
N ASN A 998 -2.68 -24.02 -0.87
CA ASN A 998 -1.62 -24.97 -1.22
C ASN A 998 -2.17 -26.35 -1.68
N HIS A 999 -3.50 -26.48 -1.82
CA HIS A 999 -4.17 -27.69 -2.29
C HIS A 999 -3.87 -28.91 -1.43
N PHE A 1000 -3.82 -28.75 -0.10
CA PHE A 1000 -3.63 -29.87 0.84
C PHE A 1000 -4.93 -30.60 1.15
N ILE A 1001 -6.05 -29.86 1.15
CA ILE A 1001 -7.37 -30.33 1.57
C ILE A 1001 -8.46 -29.83 0.61
N GLU A 1002 -9.60 -30.50 0.62
CA GLU A 1002 -10.84 -29.92 0.11
C GLU A 1002 -11.34 -28.78 1.02
N PRO A 1003 -11.93 -27.71 0.48
CA PRO A 1003 -12.41 -26.55 1.26
C PRO A 1003 -13.72 -26.83 2.01
N VAL A 1004 -14.05 -28.10 2.27
CA VAL A 1004 -15.25 -28.50 3.01
C VAL A 1004 -15.06 -29.80 3.78
N ILE A 1005 -15.90 -29.98 4.80
CA ILE A 1005 -16.09 -31.26 5.48
C ILE A 1005 -17.52 -31.78 5.32
N PHE A 1006 -17.69 -33.09 5.48
CA PHE A 1006 -19.00 -33.73 5.43
C PHE A 1006 -19.35 -34.41 6.74
N GLY A 1007 -20.46 -33.97 7.35
CA GLY A 1007 -21.13 -34.70 8.42
C GLY A 1007 -22.07 -35.77 7.85
N TYR A 1008 -22.58 -36.63 8.73
CA TYR A 1008 -23.60 -37.61 8.37
C TYR A 1008 -24.76 -37.63 9.37
N ASP A 1009 -25.94 -37.24 8.89
CA ASP A 1009 -27.24 -37.42 9.57
C ASP A 1009 -28.26 -37.91 8.55
N ASP A 1010 -28.42 -39.23 8.46
CA ASP A 1010 -29.27 -39.93 7.47
C ASP A 1010 -28.88 -39.74 5.98
N MET A 1011 -28.03 -38.76 5.69
CA MET A 1011 -27.34 -38.43 4.44
C MET A 1011 -26.06 -37.63 4.72
N PHE A 1012 -25.14 -37.61 3.76
CA PHE A 1012 -24.00 -36.71 3.79
C PHE A 1012 -24.43 -35.26 3.56
N GLU A 1013 -23.98 -34.36 4.42
CA GLU A 1013 -24.21 -32.92 4.32
C GLU A 1013 -22.89 -32.17 4.51
N ILE A 1014 -22.67 -31.15 3.68
CA ILE A 1014 -21.55 -30.22 3.84
C ILE A 1014 -21.77 -29.46 5.15
N SER A 1015 -20.72 -29.32 5.94
CA SER A 1015 -20.74 -28.58 7.20
C SER A 1015 -19.58 -27.61 7.24
N GLY A 1016 -19.79 -26.42 7.81
CA GLY A 1016 -18.71 -25.49 8.17
C GLY A 1016 -18.19 -25.75 9.59
N ASP A 1017 -18.99 -26.43 10.42
CA ASP A 1017 -18.72 -26.60 11.85
C ASP A 1017 -18.41 -28.05 12.22
N LEU A 1018 -17.41 -28.23 13.09
CA LEU A 1018 -17.17 -29.47 13.81
C LEU A 1018 -17.80 -29.38 15.20
N THR A 1019 -18.99 -29.95 15.39
CA THR A 1019 -19.68 -29.94 16.68
C THR A 1019 -19.12 -31.00 17.63
N ASP A 1020 -19.28 -30.79 18.95
CA ASP A 1020 -18.89 -31.75 19.99
C ASP A 1020 -19.38 -33.17 19.67
N SER A 1021 -18.51 -34.17 19.89
CA SER A 1021 -18.78 -35.61 19.79
C SER A 1021 -19.08 -36.16 18.40
N ASN A 1022 -19.19 -35.31 17.36
CA ASN A 1022 -19.34 -35.76 15.97
C ASN A 1022 -17.99 -36.03 15.32
N ALA A 1023 -18.00 -36.83 14.25
CA ALA A 1023 -16.89 -36.99 13.33
C ALA A 1023 -17.33 -36.60 11.92
N TYR A 1024 -16.35 -36.25 11.08
CA TYR A 1024 -16.59 -35.70 9.76
C TYR A 1024 -15.70 -36.38 8.72
N TYR A 1025 -16.05 -36.28 7.45
CA TYR A 1025 -15.13 -36.60 6.36
C TYR A 1025 -14.40 -35.35 5.91
N ILE A 1026 -13.11 -35.49 5.67
CA ILE A 1026 -12.27 -34.52 4.99
C ILE A 1026 -11.46 -35.25 3.91
N TYR A 1027 -11.27 -34.61 2.77
CA TYR A 1027 -10.38 -35.13 1.74
C TYR A 1027 -9.04 -34.43 1.84
N SER A 1028 -7.95 -35.20 1.80
CA SER A 1028 -6.60 -34.66 1.70
C SER A 1028 -5.96 -35.07 0.37
N TYR A 1029 -5.29 -34.13 -0.26
CA TYR A 1029 -4.57 -34.33 -1.51
C TYR A 1029 -3.15 -34.87 -1.32
N VAL A 1030 -2.65 -34.84 -0.09
CA VAL A 1030 -1.26 -35.15 0.26
C VAL A 1030 -1.22 -36.17 1.40
N ASP A 1031 -0.13 -36.93 1.46
CA ASP A 1031 0.12 -37.84 2.57
C ASP A 1031 0.79 -37.12 3.75
N ASP A 1032 0.69 -37.71 4.94
CA ASP A 1032 1.34 -37.26 6.18
C ASP A 1032 0.98 -35.82 6.63
N LEU A 1033 -0.17 -35.30 6.20
CA LEU A 1033 -0.68 -34.00 6.63
C LEU A 1033 -1.21 -34.07 8.06
N ILE A 1034 -0.75 -33.20 8.95
CA ILE A 1034 -1.20 -33.16 10.33
C ILE A 1034 -2.26 -32.08 10.47
N VAL A 1035 -3.46 -32.42 10.92
CA VAL A 1035 -4.46 -31.44 11.36
C VAL A 1035 -4.32 -31.21 12.87
N ILE A 1036 -4.37 -29.96 13.29
CA ILE A 1036 -4.15 -29.50 14.66
C ILE A 1036 -5.40 -28.75 15.12
N PHE A 1037 -5.99 -29.24 16.21
CA PHE A 1037 -7.16 -28.68 16.87
C PHE A 1037 -6.71 -27.86 18.08
N ILE A 1038 -6.77 -26.54 17.97
CA ILE A 1038 -6.46 -25.60 19.05
C ILE A 1038 -7.79 -24.95 19.49
N PRO A 1039 -8.29 -25.22 20.72
CA PRO A 1039 -9.59 -24.68 21.15
C PRO A 1039 -9.69 -23.16 20.95
N TYR A 1040 -10.76 -22.70 20.30
CA TYR A 1040 -11.01 -21.27 20.06
C TYR A 1040 -9.83 -20.53 19.38
N TYR A 1041 -9.14 -21.20 18.45
CA TYR A 1041 -8.12 -20.54 17.63
C TYR A 1041 -8.76 -19.42 16.81
N ASP A 1042 -8.07 -18.29 16.73
CA ASP A 1042 -8.46 -17.17 15.87
C ASP A 1042 -7.44 -17.09 14.74
N ASN A 1043 -7.92 -17.14 13.51
CA ASN A 1043 -7.08 -16.88 12.35
C ASN A 1043 -6.71 -15.41 12.29
N GLU A 1044 -5.53 -15.13 11.75
CA GLU A 1044 -5.15 -13.75 11.44
C GLU A 1044 -5.87 -13.25 10.17
N TYR A 1045 -6.18 -14.16 9.24
CA TYR A 1045 -6.82 -13.86 7.97
C TYR A 1045 -7.87 -14.90 7.59
N ASN A 1046 -9.03 -14.46 7.12
CA ASN A 1046 -10.13 -15.34 6.76
C ASN A 1046 -10.89 -14.83 5.52
N PRO A 1047 -10.40 -15.14 4.31
CA PRO A 1047 -10.98 -14.63 3.07
C PRO A 1047 -12.36 -15.25 2.80
N GLU A 1048 -13.29 -14.45 2.26
CA GLU A 1048 -14.64 -14.94 1.95
C GLU A 1048 -14.69 -15.77 0.64
N PHE A 1049 -15.44 -16.88 0.67
CA PHE A 1049 -15.76 -17.67 -0.51
C PHE A 1049 -17.02 -17.14 -1.21
N GLU A 1050 -16.86 -16.26 -2.20
CA GLU A 1050 -18.01 -15.74 -2.94
C GLU A 1050 -18.53 -16.73 -4.01
N PHE A 1051 -19.83 -17.03 -3.92
CA PHE A 1051 -20.58 -17.74 -4.97
C PHE A 1051 -21.74 -16.85 -5.42
N GLU A 1052 -22.03 -16.79 -6.73
CA GLU A 1052 -23.18 -16.01 -7.23
C GLU A 1052 -24.50 -16.63 -6.73
N TRP A 1053 -24.66 -17.94 -6.89
CA TRP A 1053 -25.74 -18.71 -6.28
C TRP A 1053 -25.36 -20.19 -6.12
N LYS A 1054 -26.01 -20.87 -5.17
CA LYS A 1054 -25.91 -22.32 -4.97
C LYS A 1054 -27.27 -22.95 -4.66
N ALA A 1055 -27.45 -24.22 -5.01
CA ALA A 1055 -28.63 -25.02 -4.73
C ALA A 1055 -28.27 -26.47 -4.38
N THR A 1056 -28.90 -27.01 -3.33
CA THR A 1056 -28.77 -28.42 -2.97
C THR A 1056 -29.87 -29.25 -3.61
N VAL A 1057 -29.48 -30.25 -4.42
CA VAL A 1057 -30.39 -31.24 -5.00
C VAL A 1057 -30.41 -32.47 -4.11
N LYS A 1058 -31.57 -32.78 -3.51
CA LYS A 1058 -31.76 -33.97 -2.65
C LYS A 1058 -32.53 -35.06 -3.40
N CYS A 1059 -32.12 -36.32 -3.22
CA CYS A 1059 -32.75 -37.52 -3.76
C CYS A 1059 -33.13 -38.48 -2.63
N GLU A 1060 -34.38 -38.96 -2.67
CA GLU A 1060 -34.94 -39.87 -1.66
C GLU A 1060 -35.73 -40.98 -2.36
N ILE A 1061 -35.51 -42.23 -1.91
CA ILE A 1061 -36.35 -43.38 -2.25
C ILE A 1061 -36.95 -43.90 -0.94
N GLU A 1062 -38.26 -44.16 -0.92
CA GLU A 1062 -38.96 -44.66 0.26
C GLU A 1062 -38.29 -45.93 0.82
N GLY A 1063 -37.88 -45.88 2.09
CA GLY A 1063 -37.18 -46.99 2.77
C GLY A 1063 -35.69 -47.11 2.45
N SER A 1064 -35.07 -46.08 1.88
CA SER A 1064 -33.63 -45.99 1.57
C SER A 1064 -33.00 -44.76 2.20
N LYS A 1065 -31.67 -44.78 2.36
CA LYS A 1065 -30.89 -43.59 2.77
C LYS A 1065 -30.93 -42.50 1.71
N LYS A 1066 -30.90 -41.24 2.15
CA LYS A 1066 -31.02 -40.06 1.27
C LYS A 1066 -29.65 -39.71 0.69
N SER A 1067 -29.63 -38.99 -0.42
CA SER A 1067 -28.39 -38.49 -1.04
C SER A 1067 -28.59 -37.07 -1.57
N SER A 1068 -27.53 -36.26 -1.57
CA SER A 1068 -27.54 -34.88 -2.09
C SER A 1068 -26.37 -34.58 -3.00
N LEU A 1069 -26.48 -33.51 -3.79
CA LEU A 1069 -25.36 -32.80 -4.42
C LEU A 1069 -25.63 -31.30 -4.36
N VAL A 1070 -24.59 -30.48 -4.50
CA VAL A 1070 -24.69 -29.02 -4.60
C VAL A 1070 -24.31 -28.59 -6.03
N VAL A 1071 -25.04 -27.64 -6.59
CA VAL A 1071 -24.77 -26.99 -7.89
C VAL A 1071 -24.83 -25.47 -7.71
N GLY A 1072 -24.14 -24.69 -8.54
CA GLY A 1072 -24.11 -23.23 -8.42
C GLY A 1072 -23.57 -22.53 -9.65
N THR A 1073 -23.27 -21.23 -9.55
CA THR A 1073 -22.41 -20.50 -10.51
C THR A 1073 -21.41 -19.62 -9.77
N SER A 1074 -20.29 -19.36 -10.41
CA SER A 1074 -19.28 -18.40 -10.02
C SER A 1074 -18.70 -17.76 -11.29
N ALA A 1075 -18.32 -16.49 -11.21
CA ALA A 1075 -17.62 -15.79 -12.30
C ALA A 1075 -16.27 -16.45 -12.65
N MET A 1076 -15.68 -17.18 -11.69
CA MET A 1076 -14.41 -17.90 -11.84
C MET A 1076 -14.57 -19.36 -12.29
N ALA A 1077 -15.82 -19.85 -12.43
CA ALA A 1077 -16.06 -21.22 -12.86
C ALA A 1077 -15.84 -21.35 -14.38
N ASP A 1078 -15.08 -22.36 -14.80
CA ASP A 1078 -14.91 -22.72 -16.21
C ASP A 1078 -15.45 -24.13 -16.51
N THR A 1079 -15.14 -24.67 -17.70
CA THR A 1079 -15.58 -26.03 -18.07
C THR A 1079 -14.69 -27.15 -17.52
N LEU A 1080 -13.58 -26.80 -16.89
CA LEU A 1080 -12.62 -27.70 -16.30
C LEU A 1080 -12.91 -27.86 -14.80
N TYR A 1081 -12.24 -28.84 -14.19
CA TYR A 1081 -12.36 -29.04 -12.75
C TYR A 1081 -11.57 -27.97 -12.01
N ASN A 1082 -12.21 -27.22 -11.13
CA ASN A 1082 -11.58 -26.25 -10.24
C ASN A 1082 -11.76 -26.70 -8.79
N VAL A 1083 -10.69 -27.12 -8.13
CA VAL A 1083 -10.71 -27.65 -6.75
C VAL A 1083 -11.27 -26.69 -5.69
N ASN A 1084 -11.25 -25.39 -5.94
CA ASN A 1084 -11.83 -24.41 -5.02
C ASN A 1084 -13.35 -24.25 -5.19
N LEU A 1085 -13.91 -24.71 -6.31
CA LEU A 1085 -15.32 -24.55 -6.68
C LEU A 1085 -16.05 -25.90 -6.82
N ASP A 1086 -15.39 -26.92 -7.34
CA ASP A 1086 -15.89 -28.27 -7.58
C ASP A 1086 -15.54 -29.22 -6.44
N ILE A 1087 -16.54 -29.45 -5.58
CA ILE A 1087 -16.37 -30.18 -4.34
C ILE A 1087 -16.47 -31.70 -4.54
N LEU A 1088 -15.50 -32.43 -3.99
CA LEU A 1088 -15.54 -33.89 -3.92
C LEU A 1088 -16.55 -34.38 -2.89
N LYS A 1089 -17.30 -35.43 -3.21
CA LYS A 1089 -18.27 -36.05 -2.29
C LYS A 1089 -17.74 -37.38 -1.74
N PRO A 1090 -17.89 -37.66 -0.42
CA PRO A 1090 -17.55 -38.96 0.14
C PRO A 1090 -18.32 -40.10 -0.54
N VAL A 1091 -17.61 -41.17 -0.91
CA VAL A 1091 -18.20 -42.38 -1.52
C VAL A 1091 -18.00 -43.64 -0.68
N HIS A 1092 -17.19 -43.58 0.37
CA HIS A 1092 -16.88 -44.71 1.23
C HIS A 1092 -17.82 -44.72 2.44
N THR A 1093 -18.56 -45.81 2.61
CA THR A 1093 -19.38 -46.07 3.80
C THR A 1093 -19.20 -47.53 4.24
N PRO A 1094 -19.36 -47.86 5.53
CA PRO A 1094 -19.31 -49.25 6.01
C PRO A 1094 -20.57 -50.04 5.64
N PHE A 1095 -21.52 -49.41 4.94
CA PHE A 1095 -22.78 -49.97 4.48
C PHE A 1095 -22.95 -49.77 2.97
N VAL A 1096 -23.92 -50.45 2.36
CA VAL A 1096 -24.23 -50.27 0.95
C VAL A 1096 -25.32 -49.23 0.80
N ASP A 1097 -25.03 -48.12 0.14
CA ASP A 1097 -26.03 -47.12 -0.22
C ASP A 1097 -26.89 -47.58 -1.42
N PRO A 1098 -28.22 -47.71 -1.26
CA PRO A 1098 -29.11 -48.07 -2.37
C PRO A 1098 -29.40 -46.90 -3.33
N VAL A 1099 -29.01 -45.67 -2.98
CA VAL A 1099 -29.30 -44.44 -3.74
C VAL A 1099 -28.04 -43.59 -3.88
N SER A 1100 -27.59 -43.38 -5.12
CA SER A 1100 -26.50 -42.45 -5.43
C SER A 1100 -26.92 -41.49 -6.53
N ILE A 1101 -26.61 -40.21 -6.35
CA ILE A 1101 -26.81 -39.14 -7.33
C ILE A 1101 -25.45 -38.69 -7.90
N TYR A 1102 -25.40 -38.40 -9.20
CA TYR A 1102 -24.20 -37.91 -9.89
C TYR A 1102 -24.60 -37.10 -11.13
N LEU A 1103 -23.73 -36.15 -11.52
CA LEU A 1103 -23.83 -35.42 -12.77
C LEU A 1103 -22.85 -36.04 -13.81
N PRO A 1104 -23.31 -36.37 -15.03
CA PRO A 1104 -22.43 -36.91 -16.07
C PRO A 1104 -21.58 -35.81 -16.71
N LEU A 1105 -20.28 -36.08 -16.94
CA LEU A 1105 -19.38 -35.19 -17.71
C LEU A 1105 -18.80 -35.96 -18.91
N GLU A 1106 -18.74 -35.32 -20.08
CA GLU A 1106 -18.03 -35.87 -21.24
C GLU A 1106 -16.55 -35.46 -21.17
N VAL A 1107 -15.66 -36.43 -20.90
CA VAL A 1107 -14.20 -36.23 -21.01
C VAL A 1107 -13.72 -37.04 -22.21
N ASN A 1108 -13.03 -36.40 -23.15
CA ASN A 1108 -12.40 -37.04 -24.32
C ASN A 1108 -13.33 -37.96 -25.15
N GLY A 1109 -14.62 -37.64 -25.24
CA GLY A 1109 -15.60 -38.39 -26.03
C GLY A 1109 -16.06 -39.72 -25.40
N SER A 1110 -15.78 -39.95 -24.12
CA SER A 1110 -16.36 -41.04 -23.31
C SER A 1110 -17.25 -40.50 -22.20
N ASN A 1111 -18.45 -41.09 -22.07
CA ASN A 1111 -19.30 -40.90 -20.90
C ASN A 1111 -18.72 -41.68 -19.71
N GLU A 1112 -17.91 -41.03 -18.89
CA GLU A 1112 -17.52 -41.57 -17.59
C GLU A 1112 -18.55 -41.20 -16.53
N LYS A 1113 -18.81 -42.12 -15.59
CA LYS A 1113 -19.61 -41.83 -14.40
C LYS A 1113 -18.67 -41.27 -13.34
N MET A 1114 -18.75 -39.98 -13.06
CA MET A 1114 -18.08 -39.41 -11.90
C MET A 1114 -19.11 -38.89 -10.90
N HIS A 1115 -18.95 -39.30 -9.64
CA HIS A 1115 -19.67 -38.75 -8.50
C HIS A 1115 -18.96 -37.48 -8.04
N ARG A 1116 -18.98 -36.46 -8.90
CA ARG A 1116 -18.56 -35.10 -8.60
C ARG A 1116 -19.82 -34.25 -8.38
N SER A 1117 -19.79 -33.33 -7.43
CA SER A 1117 -20.74 -32.21 -7.42
C SER A 1117 -20.18 -31.21 -8.43
N ILE A 1118 -20.61 -31.30 -9.69
CA ILE A 1118 -20.17 -30.38 -10.75
C ILE A 1118 -21.17 -29.22 -10.81
N ILE A 1119 -20.61 -28.03 -10.98
CA ILE A 1119 -21.26 -26.75 -11.24
C ILE A 1119 -22.05 -26.76 -12.56
#